data_AF-A0A952P806-F1
#
_entry.id   AF-A0A952P806-F1
#
_cell.length_a   1.000
_cell.length_b   1.000
_cell.length_c   1.000
_cell.angle_alpha   90.00
_cell.angle_beta   90.00
_cell.angle_gamma   90.00
#
_symmetry.space_group_name_H-M   'P 1'
#
loop_
_entity.id
_entity.type
_entity.pdbx_description
1 polymer ?
#
loop_
_entity_poly.entity_id
_entity_poly.type
_entity_poly.pdbx_seq_one_letter_code
_entity_poly.pdbx_strand_id
1 'polypeptide(L)'
;MQRIITVMFALTFMSLLTGINLFSQATGTKSEAMQINAPGSLYLLSAEIVVQQGDKGILGKTQRIKIINLGPIVNSPGVDYAPTVSADGKTLFYVSDRLGSKENNGTPSHDFWAAKKNDRLDTVFFTPYNIDTLTGLNYLNVNTELNEGAASISADRQTLYFTACDRPDGFGKCDIYKSTIEGDKWGRPVNLGANVNTDNWESQPSISPDQKRIYFVSTRKGPNSNGKPVIENMDIWYCDWDDDLEDWKPAVNLEAINTKGWEYTPFIAADNSTLFFASNSHKPNYGGLDFYFTRYDPVSDSWSKPENLGQPINTKDDEAFITLPASGDIIYFSSTRKDLPGYQGNLDLFMAFVPSFFRAVTVLTTVIDECSQEFIPAVVTVKNPVTGRVVKDSITTFKPKFEVVISNPDYGNPKDSLKYVDLEITAAHPKYGSKTVTQRVTRPDMTEDPDEVNKPADEIDVVITLGQRPTLAPEIDEAEYIAQQKINKPSMGSWRGLVMKETKTWNLYPLLNYVFFDQCSDELPERYILFDSPEQTEIFTDTTILGGTLDKYYHLLNIYGYRLRNNPDAKIVINGTNDGLTQCEKNNTKLADSRAQKIYNYLRDIWQISESRMKLELHNKQGTPKVPTSTRVDSIGVEENRRVEIWCSDWEVVKPVFDIGSVTEPQPRNMTWAMKNGIEDALVVKRRIEIKRNNEMWRTISDIGTIDEKKEWNWQSTARVYPTDEVAFTAQLVITTQTGAECTSDEVDIPVLQVTQSRLRTEGTMDTTREIYNLILFPFDSDNAGPLNERIMRDYVYSRCRPTSKIEVIGHTDVVGMYDHNMKLSTRRANSVQNGINKETKSTYNQLNSKGVGEEDPLYTNDLPEGRFYNRTVQVIVRTPLSEYED
;
A
#
# COMPACT_ATOMS: atom_id res chain seq x y z
N MET A 1 -43.44 23.70 36.02
CA MET A 1 -42.83 25.00 36.40
C MET A 1 -41.62 24.70 37.28
N GLN A 2 -40.42 25.22 37.09
CA GLN A 2 -39.76 25.89 35.96
C GLN A 2 -38.33 26.21 36.43
N ARG A 3 -37.34 26.07 35.53
CA ARG A 3 -36.03 26.77 35.48
C ARG A 3 -34.92 26.24 36.43
N ILE A 4 -33.62 26.07 36.05
CA ILE A 4 -32.86 26.51 34.85
C ILE A 4 -31.39 25.98 34.89
N ILE A 5 -30.80 25.69 33.70
CA ILE A 5 -29.37 25.79 33.24
C ILE A 5 -28.36 24.74 33.80
N THR A 6 -27.60 23.96 33.00
CA THR A 6 -26.44 24.30 32.12
C THR A 6 -26.15 23.16 31.11
N VAL A 7 -26.25 23.35 29.77
CA VAL A 7 -25.19 23.51 28.72
C VAL A 7 -24.04 22.48 28.66
N MET A 8 -23.99 21.61 27.62
CA MET A 8 -22.93 21.48 26.57
C MET A 8 -22.82 20.08 25.91
N PHE A 9 -22.84 20.08 24.55
CA PHE A 9 -22.24 19.12 23.57
C PHE A 9 -22.73 17.64 23.54
N ALA A 10 -22.83 16.90 22.43
CA ALA A 10 -22.84 17.12 20.97
C ALA A 10 -22.93 15.72 20.30
N LEU A 11 -23.76 15.58 19.25
CA LEU A 11 -23.73 14.56 18.16
C LEU A 11 -23.91 13.06 18.57
N THR A 12 -24.69 12.19 17.90
CA THR A 12 -24.91 12.02 16.45
C THR A 12 -26.06 11.00 16.16
N PHE A 13 -26.68 11.14 14.98
CA PHE A 13 -27.31 10.12 14.10
C PHE A 13 -28.81 9.70 14.17
N MET A 14 -29.38 9.66 12.94
CA MET A 14 -30.51 8.90 12.36
C MET A 14 -31.93 9.51 12.22
N SER A 15 -32.22 9.88 10.95
CA SER A 15 -33.40 9.59 10.09
C SER A 15 -34.82 9.51 10.67
N LEU A 16 -35.79 10.17 10.01
CA LEU A 16 -36.94 9.51 9.37
C LEU A 16 -37.78 10.46 8.45
N LEU A 17 -38.44 9.81 7.48
CA LEU A 17 -39.36 10.28 6.43
C LEU A 17 -40.46 11.26 6.85
N THR A 18 -40.99 12.05 5.90
CA THR A 18 -42.39 11.97 5.43
C THR A 18 -42.60 12.83 4.17
N GLY A 19 -43.27 12.26 3.16
CA GLY A 19 -43.69 12.96 1.94
C GLY A 19 -45.15 13.36 1.97
N ILE A 20 -45.54 14.37 1.16
CA ILE A 20 -46.93 14.64 0.74
C ILE A 20 -46.90 15.15 -0.71
N ASN A 21 -47.65 14.47 -1.58
CA ASN A 21 -48.07 14.92 -2.91
C ASN A 21 -49.22 15.94 -2.78
N LEU A 22 -49.27 16.95 -3.66
CA LEU A 22 -50.52 17.62 -4.03
C LEU A 22 -50.41 18.28 -5.42
N PHE A 23 -51.21 17.78 -6.35
CA PHE A 23 -51.54 18.40 -7.64
C PHE A 23 -52.55 19.54 -7.42
N SER A 24 -52.47 20.63 -8.20
CA SER A 24 -53.65 21.38 -8.61
C SER A 24 -53.47 22.01 -10.01
N GLN A 25 -54.58 22.04 -10.75
CA GLN A 25 -54.73 22.59 -12.11
C GLN A 25 -55.12 24.08 -12.11
N ALA A 26 -54.69 24.76 -13.18
CA ALA A 26 -55.33 25.88 -13.89
C ALA A 26 -55.54 27.23 -13.17
N THR A 27 -54.93 28.30 -13.72
CA THR A 27 -55.60 29.36 -14.51
C THR A 27 -54.60 30.48 -14.79
N GLY A 28 -54.68 31.09 -15.98
CA GLY A 28 -53.75 32.14 -16.40
C GLY A 28 -53.96 33.44 -15.63
N THR A 29 -52.88 33.95 -15.03
CA THR A 29 -52.67 35.36 -14.71
C THR A 29 -51.16 35.62 -14.66
N LYS A 30 -50.73 36.76 -15.22
CA LYS A 30 -49.35 37.27 -15.19
C LYS A 30 -48.82 37.26 -13.75
N SER A 31 -47.74 36.54 -13.47
CA SER A 31 -47.03 36.66 -12.18
C SER A 31 -45.94 37.71 -12.29
N GLU A 32 -46.13 38.83 -11.60
CA GLU A 32 -45.08 39.79 -11.26
C GLU A 32 -43.97 39.09 -10.47
N ALA A 33 -42.73 39.52 -10.72
CA ALA A 33 -41.53 39.00 -10.09
C ALA A 33 -41.54 39.26 -8.57
N MET A 34 -41.51 38.20 -7.77
CA MET A 34 -41.33 38.28 -6.32
C MET A 34 -39.83 38.27 -6.00
N GLN A 35 -39.25 39.42 -5.66
CA GLN A 35 -37.90 39.52 -5.12
C GLN A 35 -37.89 38.96 -3.68
N ILE A 36 -37.20 37.83 -3.47
CA ILE A 36 -36.82 37.33 -2.15
C ILE A 36 -35.30 37.39 -2.05
N ASN A 37 -34.79 38.17 -1.10
CA ASN A 37 -33.38 38.23 -0.76
C ASN A 37 -32.98 37.00 0.06
N ALA A 38 -32.32 36.02 -0.58
CA ALA A 38 -31.55 34.97 0.07
C ALA A 38 -30.22 34.75 -0.69
N PRO A 39 -29.07 34.60 -0.01
CA PRO A 39 -27.80 34.37 -0.68
C PRO A 39 -27.71 32.91 -1.12
N GLY A 40 -27.75 32.64 -2.44
CA GLY A 40 -27.36 31.33 -2.98
C GLY A 40 -28.21 30.73 -4.11
N SER A 41 -29.34 31.32 -4.52
CA SER A 41 -30.17 30.78 -5.61
C SER A 41 -30.16 31.69 -6.83
N LEU A 42 -29.23 31.43 -7.75
CA LEU A 42 -29.11 32.06 -9.06
C LEU A 42 -29.96 31.27 -10.06
N TYR A 43 -31.18 31.74 -10.32
CA TYR A 43 -32.09 31.08 -11.26
C TYR A 43 -31.64 31.30 -12.71
N LEU A 44 -31.43 30.21 -13.44
CA LEU A 44 -31.40 30.20 -14.91
C LEU A 44 -32.79 30.58 -15.40
N LEU A 45 -32.90 31.69 -16.13
CA LEU A 45 -34.16 32.07 -16.77
C LEU A 45 -34.28 31.26 -18.06
N SER A 46 -35.00 30.13 -18.00
CA SER A 46 -35.30 29.34 -19.19
C SER A 46 -36.48 29.93 -19.94
N ALA A 47 -36.35 30.14 -21.24
CA ALA A 47 -37.49 30.37 -22.11
C ALA A 47 -37.85 29.08 -22.84
N GLU A 48 -39.12 28.67 -22.73
CA GLU A 48 -39.70 27.73 -23.68
C GLU A 48 -40.23 28.53 -24.88
N ILE A 49 -39.64 28.33 -26.05
CA ILE A 49 -40.17 28.92 -27.29
C ILE A 49 -40.93 27.82 -28.02
N VAL A 50 -42.26 27.96 -28.08
CA VAL A 50 -43.13 27.10 -28.87
C VAL A 50 -43.26 27.71 -30.26
N VAL A 51 -42.60 27.12 -31.26
CA VAL A 51 -42.74 27.56 -32.66
C VAL A 51 -43.95 26.87 -33.28
N GLN A 52 -44.95 27.66 -33.73
CA GLN A 52 -46.04 27.18 -34.58
C GLN A 52 -45.79 27.60 -36.04
N GLN A 53 -45.75 26.59 -36.92
CA GLN A 53 -45.81 26.62 -38.40
C GLN A 53 -44.63 27.18 -39.21
N GLY A 54 -44.21 26.36 -40.21
CA GLY A 54 -43.28 26.64 -41.32
C GLY A 54 -41.81 26.46 -40.90
N ASP A 55 -40.98 25.57 -41.42
CA ASP A 55 -40.88 24.90 -42.72
C ASP A 55 -40.24 23.50 -42.53
N LYS A 56 -40.09 22.71 -43.59
CA LYS A 56 -39.55 21.32 -43.59
C LYS A 56 -38.06 21.22 -43.18
N GLY A 57 -37.73 21.42 -41.90
CA GLY A 57 -36.38 21.21 -41.35
C GLY A 57 -36.24 19.97 -40.46
N ILE A 58 -35.00 19.57 -40.16
CA ILE A 58 -34.62 18.41 -39.32
C ILE A 58 -35.17 18.47 -37.87
N LEU A 59 -35.56 19.66 -37.40
CA LEU A 59 -36.19 19.88 -36.08
C LEU A 59 -37.68 19.44 -36.03
N GLY A 60 -38.20 18.82 -37.09
CA GLY A 60 -39.53 18.20 -37.10
C GLY A 60 -40.70 19.18 -37.11
N LYS A 61 -41.90 18.67 -37.42
CA LYS A 61 -43.13 19.46 -37.40
C LYS A 61 -43.59 19.65 -35.94
N THR A 62 -43.51 20.87 -35.43
CA THR A 62 -43.95 21.32 -34.09
C THR A 62 -43.27 20.59 -32.93
N GLN A 63 -42.11 21.10 -32.52
CA GLN A 63 -41.44 20.67 -31.30
C GLN A 63 -41.17 21.87 -30.39
N ARG A 64 -41.28 21.65 -29.08
CA ARG A 64 -40.92 22.65 -28.07
C ARG A 64 -39.41 22.61 -27.86
N ILE A 65 -38.69 23.54 -28.46
CA ILE A 65 -37.26 23.70 -28.22
C ILE A 65 -37.10 24.61 -27.01
N LYS A 66 -36.44 24.10 -25.98
CA LYS A 66 -36.15 24.86 -24.76
C LYS A 66 -34.74 25.42 -24.88
N ILE A 67 -34.63 26.75 -24.89
CA ILE A 67 -33.34 27.46 -24.95
C ILE A 67 -33.10 28.17 -23.62
N ILE A 68 -31.89 28.03 -23.11
CA ILE A 68 -31.46 28.55 -21.82
C ILE A 68 -30.19 29.36 -22.03
N ASN A 69 -30.21 30.63 -21.60
CA ASN A 69 -28.97 31.38 -21.39
C ASN A 69 -28.29 30.80 -20.14
N LEU A 70 -26.99 30.48 -20.23
CA LEU A 70 -26.28 29.79 -19.16
C LEU A 70 -26.02 30.64 -17.90
N GLY A 71 -26.49 31.89 -17.89
CA GLY A 71 -26.56 32.76 -16.71
C GLY A 71 -25.19 33.16 -16.18
N PRO A 72 -25.12 33.93 -15.08
CA PRO A 72 -23.88 34.59 -14.64
C PRO A 72 -22.83 33.65 -14.00
N ILE A 73 -23.13 32.36 -13.90
CA ILE A 73 -22.11 31.36 -13.52
C ILE A 73 -21.19 31.12 -14.72
N VAL A 74 -21.78 30.93 -15.90
CA VAL A 74 -21.07 30.57 -17.13
C VAL A 74 -20.87 31.77 -18.04
N ASN A 75 -21.78 32.73 -18.07
CA ASN A 75 -21.62 34.00 -18.79
C ASN A 75 -21.13 35.08 -17.83
N SER A 76 -20.35 36.01 -18.34
CA SER A 76 -19.78 37.15 -17.63
C SER A 76 -20.25 38.46 -18.27
N PRO A 77 -20.04 39.62 -17.63
CA PRO A 77 -20.32 40.91 -18.27
C PRO A 77 -19.47 41.22 -19.51
N GLY A 78 -18.42 40.43 -19.78
CA GLY A 78 -17.51 40.59 -20.91
C GLY A 78 -17.95 39.80 -22.15
N VAL A 79 -17.03 39.04 -22.73
CA VAL A 79 -17.30 38.11 -23.84
C VAL A 79 -17.12 36.66 -23.39
N ASP A 80 -18.09 35.81 -23.72
CA ASP A 80 -18.06 34.38 -23.40
C ASP A 80 -18.53 33.59 -24.61
N TYR A 81 -17.60 33.06 -25.40
CA TYR A 81 -17.92 32.54 -26.72
C TYR A 81 -17.19 31.24 -27.05
N ALA A 82 -17.48 30.67 -28.22
CA ALA A 82 -16.80 29.48 -28.73
C ALA A 82 -16.88 28.25 -27.81
N PRO A 83 -18.10 27.77 -27.46
CA PRO A 83 -18.23 26.58 -26.65
C PRO A 83 -17.74 25.34 -27.41
N THR A 84 -17.06 24.45 -26.70
CA THR A 84 -16.80 23.07 -27.12
C THR A 84 -17.10 22.14 -25.95
N VAL A 85 -17.89 21.09 -26.18
CA VAL A 85 -18.37 20.20 -25.11
C VAL A 85 -17.74 18.82 -25.23
N SER A 86 -17.38 18.21 -24.10
CA SER A 86 -16.90 16.83 -24.06
C SER A 86 -17.94 15.85 -24.61
N ALA A 87 -17.49 14.70 -25.13
CA ALA A 87 -18.36 13.72 -25.76
C ALA A 87 -19.51 13.22 -24.85
N ASP A 88 -19.31 13.12 -23.52
CA ASP A 88 -20.35 12.80 -22.53
C ASP A 88 -21.30 13.96 -22.21
N GLY A 89 -21.03 15.16 -22.70
CA GLY A 89 -21.78 16.36 -22.39
C GLY A 89 -21.57 16.93 -20.99
N LYS A 90 -20.60 16.45 -20.20
CA LYS A 90 -20.43 16.84 -18.79
C LYS A 90 -19.44 17.99 -18.55
N THR A 91 -18.57 18.28 -19.50
CA THR A 91 -17.60 19.39 -19.42
C THR A 91 -17.77 20.31 -20.61
N LEU A 92 -18.03 21.59 -20.34
CA LEU A 92 -18.10 22.65 -21.34
C LEU A 92 -16.84 23.50 -21.25
N PHE A 93 -16.09 23.58 -22.34
CA PHE A 93 -14.97 24.51 -22.52
C PHE A 93 -15.45 25.69 -23.36
N TYR A 94 -14.92 26.87 -23.11
CA TYR A 94 -15.27 28.09 -23.85
C TYR A 94 -14.21 29.17 -23.64
N VAL A 95 -14.26 30.22 -24.46
CA VAL A 95 -13.36 31.36 -24.37
C VAL A 95 -14.02 32.48 -23.57
N SER A 96 -13.27 33.10 -22.65
CA SER A 96 -13.76 34.18 -21.81
C SER A 96 -12.68 35.19 -21.47
N ASP A 97 -13.05 36.47 -21.38
CA ASP A 97 -12.21 37.56 -20.86
C ASP A 97 -12.52 37.89 -19.38
N ARG A 98 -13.22 36.98 -18.69
CA ARG A 98 -13.63 37.15 -17.29
C ARG A 98 -12.46 37.40 -16.34
N LEU A 99 -12.80 37.91 -15.15
CA LEU A 99 -11.86 38.03 -14.04
C LEU A 99 -11.17 36.69 -13.73
N GLY A 100 -9.83 36.72 -13.71
CA GLY A 100 -8.97 35.54 -13.54
C GLY A 100 -8.33 35.05 -14.84
N SER A 101 -8.70 35.63 -15.99
CA SER A 101 -7.94 35.46 -17.24
C SER A 101 -6.59 36.17 -17.13
N LYS A 102 -5.61 35.83 -17.99
CA LYS A 102 -4.35 36.58 -18.02
C LYS A 102 -4.60 38.03 -18.45
N GLU A 103 -3.60 38.88 -18.31
CA GLU A 103 -3.72 40.29 -18.67
C GLU A 103 -2.50 40.75 -19.45
N ASN A 104 -2.75 41.56 -20.46
CA ASN A 104 -1.71 42.29 -21.18
C ASN A 104 -1.95 43.79 -21.03
N ASN A 105 -1.05 44.46 -20.33
CA ASN A 105 -1.16 45.89 -20.00
C ASN A 105 -2.51 46.28 -19.36
N GLY A 106 -3.05 45.41 -18.49
CA GLY A 106 -4.32 45.63 -17.79
C GLY A 106 -5.58 45.38 -18.63
N THR A 107 -5.42 44.85 -19.84
CA THR A 107 -6.55 44.32 -20.64
C THR A 107 -6.58 42.80 -20.47
N PRO A 108 -7.69 42.21 -20.00
CA PRO A 108 -7.84 40.76 -19.94
C PRO A 108 -7.66 40.10 -21.31
N SER A 109 -6.91 39.00 -21.37
CA SER A 109 -6.82 38.13 -22.53
C SER A 109 -8.07 37.29 -22.69
N HIS A 110 -8.29 36.81 -23.91
CA HIS A 110 -9.28 35.77 -24.18
C HIS A 110 -8.69 34.41 -23.79
N ASP A 111 -9.09 33.89 -22.63
CA ASP A 111 -8.59 32.63 -22.09
C ASP A 111 -9.61 31.51 -22.27
N PHE A 112 -9.14 30.26 -22.32
CA PHE A 112 -9.99 29.09 -22.17
C PHE A 112 -10.38 28.85 -20.71
N TRP A 113 -11.68 28.70 -20.50
CA TRP A 113 -12.31 28.33 -19.25
C TRP A 113 -13.13 27.05 -19.44
N ALA A 114 -13.32 26.31 -18.35
CA ALA A 114 -14.15 25.12 -18.35
C ALA A 114 -15.14 25.12 -17.18
N ALA A 115 -16.32 24.57 -17.42
CA ALA A 115 -17.35 24.37 -16.43
C ALA A 115 -17.84 22.91 -16.48
N LYS A 116 -18.04 22.30 -15.30
CA LYS A 116 -18.51 20.92 -15.17
C LYS A 116 -19.94 20.87 -14.68
N LYS A 117 -20.61 19.75 -14.91
CA LYS A 117 -21.91 19.37 -14.35
C LYS A 117 -21.97 17.87 -14.07
N ASN A 118 -22.95 17.43 -13.29
CA ASN A 118 -23.03 16.01 -12.89
C ASN A 118 -23.54 15.14 -14.04
N ASP A 119 -24.63 15.59 -14.68
CA ASP A 119 -25.24 14.91 -15.82
C ASP A 119 -25.29 15.83 -17.04
N ARG A 120 -25.28 15.23 -18.23
CA ARG A 120 -25.34 15.98 -19.49
C ARG A 120 -26.63 16.79 -19.62
N LEU A 121 -27.74 16.42 -18.99
CA LEU A 121 -28.99 17.18 -19.07
C LEU A 121 -29.08 18.30 -18.02
N ASP A 122 -28.12 18.38 -17.09
CA ASP A 122 -28.13 19.43 -16.08
C ASP A 122 -27.94 20.80 -16.74
N THR A 123 -28.75 21.76 -16.27
CA THR A 123 -28.70 23.15 -16.71
C THR A 123 -27.80 23.99 -15.80
N VAL A 124 -27.50 23.50 -14.60
CA VAL A 124 -26.65 24.17 -13.61
C VAL A 124 -25.22 23.65 -13.73
N PHE A 125 -24.29 24.57 -13.91
CA PHE A 125 -22.86 24.30 -13.94
C PHE A 125 -22.23 24.61 -12.59
N PHE A 126 -21.18 23.87 -12.25
CA PHE A 126 -20.26 24.28 -11.19
C PHE A 126 -19.51 25.55 -11.60
N THR A 127 -18.94 26.23 -10.60
CA THR A 127 -18.11 27.42 -10.82
C THR A 127 -17.02 27.11 -11.87
N PRO A 128 -16.91 27.90 -12.94
CA PRO A 128 -15.90 27.67 -13.96
C PRO A 128 -14.49 27.83 -13.42
N TYR A 129 -13.55 27.11 -14.02
CA TYR A 129 -12.13 27.17 -13.72
C TYR A 129 -11.35 27.46 -15.00
N ASN A 130 -10.28 28.25 -14.87
CA ASN A 130 -9.33 28.49 -15.94
C ASN A 130 -8.58 27.18 -16.20
N ILE A 131 -8.46 26.76 -17.47
CA ILE A 131 -7.90 25.44 -17.79
C ILE A 131 -6.37 25.42 -17.77
N ASP A 132 -5.72 26.59 -17.70
CA ASP A 132 -4.27 26.65 -17.62
C ASP A 132 -3.76 26.06 -16.30
N THR A 133 -2.88 25.07 -16.42
CA THR A 133 -2.43 24.23 -15.29
C THR A 133 -0.91 24.21 -15.12
N LEU A 134 -0.18 24.87 -16.04
CA LEU A 134 1.27 24.98 -16.03
C LEU A 134 1.69 26.38 -15.56
N THR A 135 2.70 26.45 -14.71
CA THR A 135 3.27 27.73 -14.24
C THR A 135 4.70 27.86 -14.76
N GLY A 136 5.08 29.08 -15.15
CA GLY A 136 6.47 29.42 -15.51
C GLY A 136 6.90 29.16 -16.96
N LEU A 137 5.97 28.88 -17.88
CA LEU A 137 6.28 28.67 -19.30
C LEU A 137 5.86 29.84 -20.23
N ASN A 138 5.36 30.95 -19.68
CA ASN A 138 4.94 32.16 -20.41
C ASN A 138 4.04 31.85 -21.63
N TYR A 139 4.48 32.16 -22.86
CA TYR A 139 3.72 31.98 -24.10
C TYR A 139 3.54 30.50 -24.54
N LEU A 140 4.12 29.55 -23.79
CA LEU A 140 4.02 28.11 -24.03
C LEU A 140 2.93 27.43 -23.18
N ASN A 141 2.10 28.21 -22.49
CA ASN A 141 0.90 27.71 -21.81
C ASN A 141 -0.29 27.56 -22.78
N VAL A 142 -1.35 26.90 -22.31
CA VAL A 142 -2.62 26.87 -23.04
C VAL A 142 -3.24 28.27 -23.09
N ASN A 143 -3.33 28.95 -21.95
CA ASN A 143 -3.71 30.37 -21.88
C ASN A 143 -2.49 31.25 -21.69
N THR A 144 -2.42 32.35 -22.43
CA THR A 144 -1.28 33.27 -22.39
C THR A 144 -1.75 34.72 -22.18
N GLU A 145 -0.82 35.67 -22.05
CA GLU A 145 -1.17 37.10 -22.06
C GLU A 145 -1.65 37.57 -23.46
N LEU A 146 -1.53 36.72 -24.48
CA LEU A 146 -2.08 36.94 -25.81
C LEU A 146 -3.49 36.35 -25.89
N ASN A 147 -4.17 36.52 -27.03
CA ASN A 147 -5.52 36.01 -27.19
C ASN A 147 -5.52 34.57 -27.69
N GLU A 148 -6.22 33.71 -26.98
CA GLU A 148 -6.71 32.45 -27.49
C GLU A 148 -8.11 32.61 -28.12
N GLY A 149 -8.39 31.78 -29.14
CA GLY A 149 -9.63 31.80 -29.90
C GLY A 149 -10.41 30.50 -29.76
N ALA A 150 -11.31 30.19 -30.69
CA ALA A 150 -12.11 28.97 -30.60
C ALA A 150 -11.28 27.67 -30.51
N ALA A 151 -11.84 26.68 -29.83
CA ALA A 151 -11.25 25.36 -29.64
C ALA A 151 -12.23 24.22 -29.94
N SER A 152 -11.68 23.02 -30.13
CA SER A 152 -12.39 21.76 -30.31
C SER A 152 -11.72 20.69 -29.43
N ILE A 153 -12.48 20.16 -28.48
CA ILE A 153 -12.07 18.99 -27.69
C ILE A 153 -12.28 17.72 -28.54
N SER A 154 -11.28 16.84 -28.59
CA SER A 154 -11.38 15.55 -29.28
C SER A 154 -12.36 14.60 -28.56
N ALA A 155 -12.89 13.63 -29.31
CA ALA A 155 -13.89 12.68 -28.78
C ALA A 155 -13.37 11.82 -27.62
N ASP A 156 -12.05 11.57 -27.56
CA ASP A 156 -11.37 10.89 -26.45
C ASP A 156 -11.19 11.75 -25.19
N ARG A 157 -11.61 13.03 -25.24
CA ARG A 157 -11.51 14.05 -24.18
C ARG A 157 -10.09 14.39 -23.74
N GLN A 158 -9.09 14.03 -24.54
CA GLN A 158 -7.68 14.16 -24.15
C GLN A 158 -6.95 15.27 -24.88
N THR A 159 -7.38 15.66 -26.08
CA THR A 159 -6.66 16.62 -26.91
C THR A 159 -7.55 17.81 -27.24
N LEU A 160 -7.07 19.00 -26.92
CA LEU A 160 -7.69 20.27 -27.29
C LEU A 160 -6.97 20.81 -28.52
N TYR A 161 -7.69 20.96 -29.62
CA TYR A 161 -7.23 21.69 -30.81
C TYR A 161 -7.75 23.11 -30.73
N PHE A 162 -6.91 24.12 -30.84
CA PHE A 162 -7.32 25.48 -30.52
C PHE A 162 -6.59 26.55 -31.31
N THR A 163 -7.23 27.72 -31.42
CA THR A 163 -6.62 28.91 -32.04
C THR A 163 -5.77 29.65 -31.02
N ALA A 164 -4.55 30.03 -31.37
CA ALA A 164 -3.78 31.01 -30.62
C ALA A 164 -3.22 32.10 -31.55
N CYS A 165 -3.33 33.35 -31.10
CA CYS A 165 -2.97 34.52 -31.92
C CYS A 165 -1.67 35.17 -31.46
N ASP A 166 -0.91 35.68 -32.43
CA ASP A 166 0.33 36.44 -32.25
C ASP A 166 1.42 35.75 -31.42
N ARG A 167 1.35 34.42 -31.27
CA ARG A 167 2.34 33.65 -30.52
C ARG A 167 3.70 33.70 -31.21
N PRO A 168 4.82 33.89 -30.46
CA PRO A 168 6.16 33.96 -31.05
C PRO A 168 6.59 32.70 -31.81
N ASP A 169 6.01 31.54 -31.48
CA ASP A 169 6.24 30.25 -32.13
C ASP A 169 5.22 29.92 -33.24
N GLY A 170 4.43 30.92 -33.66
CA GLY A 170 3.49 30.85 -34.77
C GLY A 170 4.10 31.16 -36.14
N PHE A 171 3.36 30.78 -37.18
CA PHE A 171 3.60 31.12 -38.59
C PHE A 171 2.93 32.44 -39.00
N GLY A 172 1.80 32.78 -38.39
CA GLY A 172 0.95 33.89 -38.83
C GLY A 172 0.27 34.65 -37.71
N LYS A 173 -0.87 35.29 -38.06
CA LYS A 173 -1.63 36.13 -37.12
C LYS A 173 -2.35 35.30 -36.07
N CYS A 174 -3.00 34.23 -36.51
CA CYS A 174 -3.57 33.22 -35.64
C CYS A 174 -3.33 31.86 -36.28
N ASP A 175 -2.91 30.91 -35.46
CA ASP A 175 -2.59 29.56 -35.87
C ASP A 175 -3.35 28.55 -35.01
N ILE A 176 -3.45 27.32 -35.53
CA ILE A 176 -4.03 26.19 -34.83
C ILE A 176 -2.93 25.40 -34.12
N TYR A 177 -3.14 25.18 -32.83
CA TYR A 177 -2.30 24.38 -31.94
C TYR A 177 -3.08 23.17 -31.44
N LYS A 178 -2.38 22.19 -30.88
CA LYS A 178 -2.96 21.13 -30.06
C LYS A 178 -2.25 21.01 -28.72
N SER A 179 -3.00 20.74 -27.65
CA SER A 179 -2.47 20.34 -26.34
C SER A 179 -3.16 19.05 -25.88
N THR A 180 -2.44 18.18 -25.19
CA THR A 180 -2.96 16.91 -24.67
C THR A 180 -2.89 16.90 -23.15
N ILE A 181 -3.87 16.29 -22.49
CA ILE A 181 -3.86 16.13 -21.04
C ILE A 181 -2.73 15.16 -20.63
N GLU A 182 -1.85 15.63 -19.75
CA GLU A 182 -0.77 14.89 -19.10
C GLU A 182 -1.08 14.76 -17.60
N GLY A 183 -1.58 13.60 -17.17
CA GLY A 183 -2.06 13.40 -15.80
C GLY A 183 -3.35 14.18 -15.55
N ASP A 184 -3.30 15.21 -14.72
CA ASP A 184 -4.42 16.11 -14.39
C ASP A 184 -4.30 17.51 -15.03
N LYS A 185 -3.34 17.71 -15.95
CA LYS A 185 -2.97 19.02 -16.50
C LYS A 185 -2.94 19.01 -18.02
N TRP A 186 -3.18 20.16 -18.63
CA TRP A 186 -2.91 20.34 -20.06
C TRP A 186 -1.42 20.48 -20.30
N GLY A 187 -0.89 19.63 -21.18
CA GLY A 187 0.51 19.65 -21.60
C GLY A 187 0.84 20.86 -22.45
N ARG A 188 2.12 20.97 -22.83
CA ARG A 188 2.60 22.06 -23.68
C ARG A 188 1.91 22.03 -25.05
N PRO A 189 1.30 23.14 -25.52
CA PRO A 189 0.76 23.21 -26.86
C PRO A 189 1.81 23.07 -27.95
N VAL A 190 1.42 22.42 -29.05
CA VAL A 190 2.25 22.21 -30.25
C VAL A 190 1.51 22.77 -31.46
N ASN A 191 2.19 23.61 -32.24
CA ASN A 191 1.66 24.17 -33.49
C ASN A 191 1.44 23.03 -34.51
N LEU A 192 0.32 23.05 -35.26
CA LEU A 192 -0.02 22.00 -36.24
C LEU A 192 0.82 22.03 -37.53
N GLY A 193 1.77 22.96 -37.66
CA GLY A 193 2.72 22.99 -38.77
C GLY A 193 2.19 23.65 -40.03
N ALA A 194 3.07 23.79 -41.04
CA ALA A 194 2.83 24.60 -42.23
C ALA A 194 1.82 24.01 -43.24
N ASN A 195 1.41 22.75 -43.07
CA ASN A 195 0.33 22.16 -43.87
C ASN A 195 -1.04 22.67 -43.44
N VAL A 196 -1.18 22.96 -42.14
CA VAL A 196 -2.39 23.54 -41.55
C VAL A 196 -2.28 25.06 -41.48
N ASN A 197 -1.18 25.59 -40.92
CA ASN A 197 -0.99 27.00 -40.62
C ASN A 197 -0.20 27.75 -41.70
N THR A 198 -0.50 29.03 -41.88
CA THR A 198 0.14 29.93 -42.85
C THR A 198 0.49 31.27 -42.20
N ASP A 199 0.93 32.25 -42.98
CA ASP A 199 1.13 33.63 -42.52
C ASP A 199 -0.20 34.41 -42.33
N ASN A 200 -1.33 33.78 -42.64
CA ASN A 200 -2.65 34.39 -42.59
C ASN A 200 -3.33 34.11 -41.24
N TRP A 201 -4.66 34.08 -41.25
CA TRP A 201 -5.48 33.84 -40.07
C TRP A 201 -6.12 32.47 -40.21
N GLU A 202 -5.64 31.50 -39.43
CA GLU A 202 -6.19 30.15 -39.28
C GLU A 202 -6.85 30.03 -37.90
N SER A 203 -8.15 29.72 -37.87
CA SER A 203 -8.89 29.72 -36.62
C SER A 203 -10.09 28.77 -36.64
N GLN A 204 -10.76 28.67 -35.50
CA GLN A 204 -12.03 27.97 -35.32
C GLN A 204 -11.94 26.49 -35.75
N PRO A 205 -10.95 25.74 -35.22
CA PRO A 205 -10.77 24.35 -35.56
C PRO A 205 -11.96 23.50 -35.10
N SER A 206 -12.23 22.45 -35.84
CA SER A 206 -13.09 21.33 -35.44
C SER A 206 -12.48 20.01 -35.90
N ILE A 207 -12.11 19.19 -34.93
CA ILE A 207 -11.47 17.89 -35.17
C ILE A 207 -12.53 16.79 -35.31
N SER A 208 -12.37 15.91 -36.29
CA SER A 208 -13.25 14.74 -36.47
C SER A 208 -13.16 13.76 -35.29
N PRO A 209 -14.21 12.98 -34.98
CA PRO A 209 -14.21 12.03 -33.86
C PRO A 209 -13.13 10.94 -33.95
N ASP A 210 -12.69 10.61 -35.15
CA ASP A 210 -11.59 9.68 -35.42
C ASP A 210 -10.20 10.35 -35.46
N GLN A 211 -10.16 11.68 -35.29
CA GLN A 211 -8.98 12.54 -35.38
C GLN A 211 -8.24 12.48 -36.72
N LYS A 212 -8.90 12.03 -37.80
CA LYS A 212 -8.31 11.91 -39.13
C LYS A 212 -8.52 13.12 -40.02
N ARG A 213 -9.41 14.05 -39.65
CA ARG A 213 -9.65 15.28 -40.40
C ARG A 213 -9.90 16.44 -39.47
N ILE A 214 -9.23 17.57 -39.72
CA ILE A 214 -9.50 18.83 -39.03
C ILE A 214 -10.11 19.82 -40.02
N TYR A 215 -11.25 20.41 -39.64
CA TYR A 215 -11.88 21.53 -40.34
C TYR A 215 -11.50 22.83 -39.63
N PHE A 216 -11.33 23.92 -40.37
CA PHE A 216 -11.00 25.22 -39.80
C PHE A 216 -11.36 26.34 -40.76
N VAL A 217 -11.37 27.57 -40.28
CA VAL A 217 -11.62 28.77 -41.08
C VAL A 217 -10.29 29.45 -41.40
N SER A 218 -10.14 29.94 -42.63
CA SER A 218 -8.95 30.67 -43.02
C SER A 218 -9.21 31.83 -43.97
N THR A 219 -8.41 32.89 -43.81
CA THR A 219 -8.32 34.00 -44.76
C THR A 219 -7.28 33.75 -45.87
N ARG A 220 -6.73 32.55 -45.98
CA ARG A 220 -5.78 32.22 -47.06
C ARG A 220 -6.41 32.40 -48.44
N LYS A 221 -5.56 32.55 -49.45
CA LYS A 221 -6.00 32.68 -50.84
C LYS A 221 -6.80 31.45 -51.27
N GLY A 222 -8.03 31.67 -51.72
CA GLY A 222 -8.94 30.61 -52.16
C GLY A 222 -9.79 31.02 -53.36
N PRO A 223 -10.62 30.09 -53.88
CA PRO A 223 -11.51 30.34 -55.02
C PRO A 223 -12.46 31.52 -54.80
N ASN A 224 -12.93 31.74 -53.57
CA ASN A 224 -13.87 32.80 -53.24
C ASN A 224 -13.22 34.13 -52.87
N SER A 225 -11.90 34.17 -52.68
CA SER A 225 -11.19 35.35 -52.15
C SER A 225 -10.64 36.29 -53.23
N ASN A 226 -11.04 36.09 -54.51
CA ASN A 226 -10.45 36.74 -55.68
C ASN A 226 -8.91 36.60 -55.73
N GLY A 227 -8.36 35.54 -55.14
CA GLY A 227 -6.92 35.29 -55.05
C GLY A 227 -6.16 36.16 -54.04
N LYS A 228 -6.84 36.90 -53.15
CA LYS A 228 -6.25 37.72 -52.09
C LYS A 228 -6.68 37.23 -50.70
N PRO A 229 -5.87 37.37 -49.66
CA PRO A 229 -6.30 37.07 -48.31
C PRO A 229 -7.14 38.23 -47.76
N VAL A 230 -8.46 38.09 -47.80
CA VAL A 230 -9.41 39.14 -47.40
C VAL A 230 -10.31 38.63 -46.28
N ILE A 231 -10.54 39.46 -45.28
CA ILE A 231 -11.34 39.09 -44.10
C ILE A 231 -12.82 38.95 -44.46
N GLU A 232 -13.25 39.61 -45.53
CA GLU A 232 -14.62 39.63 -45.99
C GLU A 232 -15.06 38.31 -46.65
N ASN A 233 -14.13 37.39 -46.98
CA ASN A 233 -14.40 36.10 -47.61
C ASN A 233 -13.68 34.98 -46.85
N MET A 234 -14.03 34.79 -45.58
CA MET A 234 -13.54 33.65 -44.80
C MET A 234 -14.20 32.36 -45.27
N ASP A 235 -13.35 31.39 -45.63
CA ASP A 235 -13.74 30.09 -46.14
C ASP A 235 -13.45 29.00 -45.10
N ILE A 236 -14.24 27.92 -45.13
CA ILE A 236 -13.93 26.67 -44.44
C ILE A 236 -12.94 25.86 -45.27
N TRP A 237 -11.90 25.36 -44.61
CA TRP A 237 -10.86 24.48 -45.13
C TRP A 237 -10.78 23.21 -44.29
N TYR A 238 -10.16 22.16 -44.84
CA TYR A 238 -9.85 20.96 -44.07
C TYR A 238 -8.47 20.39 -44.42
N CYS A 239 -7.87 19.67 -43.47
CA CYS A 239 -6.69 18.83 -43.67
C CYS A 239 -6.99 17.40 -43.24
N ASP A 240 -6.47 16.44 -44.00
CA ASP A 240 -6.50 15.01 -43.66
C ASP A 240 -5.20 14.59 -42.97
N TRP A 241 -5.27 13.71 -41.98
CA TRP A 241 -4.11 13.14 -41.31
C TRP A 241 -3.47 12.04 -42.16
N ASP A 242 -2.15 12.05 -42.26
CA ASP A 242 -1.37 10.99 -42.88
C ASP A 242 -0.67 10.14 -41.81
N ASP A 243 -1.12 8.89 -41.65
CA ASP A 243 -0.57 7.97 -40.65
C ASP A 243 0.86 7.54 -40.94
N ASP A 244 1.28 7.52 -42.20
CA ASP A 244 2.63 7.08 -42.59
C ASP A 244 3.66 8.19 -42.34
N LEU A 245 3.25 9.45 -42.53
CA LEU A 245 4.10 10.62 -42.33
C LEU A 245 3.99 11.21 -40.91
N GLU A 246 3.01 10.77 -40.12
CA GLU A 246 2.64 11.36 -38.84
C GLU A 246 2.46 12.89 -38.92
N ASP A 247 1.85 13.37 -40.02
CA ASP A 247 1.64 14.79 -40.30
C ASP A 247 0.31 15.05 -41.02
N TRP A 248 -0.17 16.30 -40.98
CA TRP A 248 -1.33 16.75 -41.74
C TRP A 248 -0.99 16.92 -43.22
N LYS A 249 -1.91 16.50 -44.09
CA LYS A 249 -1.86 16.81 -45.52
C LYS A 249 -2.14 18.30 -45.76
N PRO A 250 -1.68 18.87 -46.89
CA PRO A 250 -1.97 20.25 -47.26
C PRO A 250 -3.48 20.55 -47.27
N ALA A 251 -3.86 21.72 -46.78
CA ALA A 251 -5.26 22.10 -46.66
C ALA A 251 -5.99 22.19 -48.01
N VAL A 252 -7.26 21.78 -48.00
CA VAL A 252 -8.18 21.80 -49.14
C VAL A 252 -9.37 22.71 -48.84
N ASN A 253 -9.73 23.56 -49.81
CA ASN A 253 -10.89 24.46 -49.68
C ASN A 253 -12.19 23.65 -49.80
N LEU A 254 -13.16 23.91 -48.91
CA LEU A 254 -14.44 23.22 -48.91
C LEU A 254 -15.46 23.87 -49.87
N GLU A 255 -15.13 23.86 -51.17
CA GLU A 255 -15.88 24.57 -52.23
C GLU A 255 -17.37 24.21 -52.31
N ALA A 256 -17.76 23.02 -51.86
CA ALA A 256 -19.16 22.56 -51.88
C ALA A 256 -20.09 23.39 -50.96
N ILE A 257 -19.52 24.06 -49.96
CA ILE A 257 -20.27 24.81 -48.93
C ILE A 257 -19.95 26.30 -48.98
N ASN A 258 -18.69 26.64 -49.25
CA ASN A 258 -18.22 28.03 -49.24
C ASN A 258 -18.92 28.88 -50.32
N THR A 259 -19.15 30.14 -49.99
CA THR A 259 -19.83 31.14 -50.80
C THR A 259 -18.98 32.39 -50.95
N LYS A 260 -19.57 33.48 -51.45
CA LYS A 260 -18.91 34.81 -51.47
C LYS A 260 -19.02 35.56 -50.14
N GLY A 261 -19.76 35.04 -49.17
CA GLY A 261 -19.92 35.65 -47.86
C GLY A 261 -19.03 35.00 -46.83
N TRP A 262 -19.54 34.92 -45.61
CA TRP A 262 -18.83 34.37 -44.46
C TRP A 262 -19.30 32.95 -44.20
N GLU A 263 -18.38 31.99 -44.21
CA GLU A 263 -18.59 30.64 -43.70
C GLU A 263 -17.67 30.42 -42.49
N TYR A 264 -18.29 30.41 -41.30
CA TYR A 264 -17.61 30.50 -40.00
C TYR A 264 -17.94 29.28 -39.13
N THR A 265 -17.11 29.07 -38.10
CA THR A 265 -17.32 28.16 -36.97
C THR A 265 -17.78 26.75 -37.38
N PRO A 266 -16.98 26.01 -38.17
CA PRO A 266 -17.31 24.63 -38.51
C PRO A 266 -17.33 23.76 -37.25
N PHE A 267 -18.25 22.80 -37.21
CA PHE A 267 -18.32 21.76 -36.19
C PHE A 267 -18.71 20.43 -36.82
N ILE A 268 -17.78 19.47 -36.84
CA ILE A 268 -18.05 18.10 -37.29
C ILE A 268 -18.60 17.27 -36.11
N ALA A 269 -19.78 16.68 -36.31
CA ALA A 269 -20.49 15.91 -35.30
C ALA A 269 -19.86 14.54 -35.01
N ALA A 270 -20.30 13.92 -33.90
CA ALA A 270 -19.80 12.62 -33.43
C ALA A 270 -20.07 11.45 -34.40
N ASP A 271 -21.02 11.60 -35.32
CA ASP A 271 -21.29 10.64 -36.38
C ASP A 271 -20.26 10.67 -37.52
N ASN A 272 -19.32 11.62 -37.48
CA ASN A 272 -18.29 11.91 -38.47
C ASN A 272 -18.86 12.18 -39.88
N SER A 273 -20.12 12.63 -39.97
CA SER A 273 -20.81 12.84 -41.24
C SER A 273 -21.57 14.16 -41.31
N THR A 274 -22.07 14.65 -40.18
CA THR A 274 -22.83 15.90 -40.13
C THR A 274 -21.92 17.08 -39.77
N LEU A 275 -21.75 18.03 -40.67
CA LEU A 275 -21.00 19.27 -40.44
C LEU A 275 -21.97 20.43 -40.23
N PHE A 276 -21.85 21.09 -39.08
CA PHE A 276 -22.53 22.35 -38.77
C PHE A 276 -21.59 23.52 -39.03
N PHE A 277 -22.14 24.67 -39.41
CA PHE A 277 -21.38 25.91 -39.61
C PHE A 277 -22.31 27.12 -39.56
N ALA A 278 -21.76 28.33 -39.41
CA ALA A 278 -22.49 29.58 -39.45
C ALA A 278 -22.25 30.34 -40.76
N SER A 279 -23.28 31.00 -41.31
CA SER A 279 -23.14 31.81 -42.52
C SER A 279 -24.12 32.98 -42.61
N ASN A 280 -23.69 34.07 -43.27
CA ASN A 280 -24.50 35.26 -43.57
C ASN A 280 -25.01 35.32 -45.03
N SER A 281 -24.67 34.33 -45.86
CA SER A 281 -24.89 34.37 -47.31
C SER A 281 -25.85 33.29 -47.81
N HIS A 282 -25.86 32.12 -47.16
CA HIS A 282 -26.75 31.00 -47.47
C HIS A 282 -28.23 31.41 -47.32
N LYS A 283 -29.14 30.64 -47.94
CA LYS A 283 -30.59 30.91 -47.94
C LYS A 283 -31.41 29.65 -47.61
N PRO A 284 -32.49 29.76 -46.81
CA PRO A 284 -33.00 30.97 -46.13
C PRO A 284 -32.03 31.46 -45.03
N ASN A 285 -32.05 32.76 -44.72
CA ASN A 285 -31.27 33.39 -43.63
C ASN A 285 -32.18 34.40 -42.89
N TYR A 286 -32.16 34.38 -41.56
CA TYR A 286 -33.05 35.15 -40.69
C TYR A 286 -32.46 36.48 -40.20
N GLY A 287 -31.13 36.60 -40.22
CA GLY A 287 -30.36 37.81 -39.98
C GLY A 287 -28.87 37.46 -39.84
N GLY A 288 -28.06 38.41 -39.37
CA GLY A 288 -26.64 38.24 -39.01
C GLY A 288 -25.91 37.03 -39.61
N LEU A 289 -25.36 36.21 -38.72
CA LEU A 289 -24.90 34.84 -38.96
C LEU A 289 -25.97 33.84 -38.51
N ASP A 290 -26.33 32.90 -39.39
CA ASP A 290 -27.26 31.80 -39.10
C ASP A 290 -26.52 30.45 -39.10
N PHE A 291 -26.94 29.49 -38.28
CA PHE A 291 -26.46 28.11 -38.36
C PHE A 291 -27.10 27.31 -39.50
N TYR A 292 -26.26 26.53 -40.17
CA TYR A 292 -26.61 25.54 -41.18
C TYR A 292 -25.96 24.19 -40.85
N PHE A 293 -26.49 23.13 -41.42
CA PHE A 293 -25.85 21.82 -41.45
C PHE A 293 -25.81 21.25 -42.86
N THR A 294 -24.83 20.38 -43.11
CA THR A 294 -24.74 19.53 -44.30
C THR A 294 -24.22 18.15 -43.90
N ARG A 295 -24.46 17.15 -44.74
CA ARG A 295 -24.03 15.77 -44.52
C ARG A 295 -23.10 15.31 -45.61
N TYR A 296 -21.97 14.76 -45.20
CA TYR A 296 -21.04 14.10 -46.09
C TYR A 296 -21.55 12.71 -46.45
N ASP A 297 -21.69 12.45 -47.74
CA ASP A 297 -21.91 11.11 -48.26
C ASP A 297 -20.56 10.54 -48.72
N PRO A 298 -19.95 9.61 -47.95
CA PRO A 298 -18.69 8.97 -48.35
C PRO A 298 -18.82 8.07 -49.58
N VAL A 299 -20.05 7.73 -50.02
CA VAL A 299 -20.27 6.93 -51.24
C VAL A 299 -20.06 7.75 -52.50
N SER A 300 -20.67 8.94 -52.55
CA SER A 300 -20.56 9.84 -53.68
C SER A 300 -19.42 10.85 -53.54
N ASP A 301 -18.72 10.82 -52.40
CA ASP A 301 -17.68 11.77 -52.01
C ASP A 301 -18.16 13.21 -52.13
N SER A 302 -19.33 13.49 -51.57
CA SER A 302 -20.00 14.78 -51.75
C SER A 302 -20.76 15.21 -50.52
N TRP A 303 -20.79 16.52 -50.29
CA TRP A 303 -21.64 17.13 -49.27
C TRP A 303 -23.04 17.37 -49.81
N SER A 304 -24.05 17.15 -48.95
CA SER A 304 -25.42 17.54 -49.25
C SER A 304 -25.55 19.06 -49.35
N LYS A 305 -26.65 19.55 -49.92
CA LYS A 305 -26.95 20.98 -49.88
C LYS A 305 -27.07 21.44 -48.42
N PRO A 306 -26.48 22.59 -48.03
CA PRO A 306 -26.67 23.14 -46.70
C PRO A 306 -28.13 23.47 -46.39
N GLU A 307 -28.56 23.13 -45.18
CA GLU A 307 -29.91 23.36 -44.65
C GLU A 307 -29.85 24.24 -43.40
N ASN A 308 -30.71 25.25 -43.32
CA ASN A 308 -30.77 26.20 -42.20
C ASN A 308 -31.44 25.53 -40.98
N LEU A 309 -30.91 25.77 -39.77
CA LEU A 309 -31.45 25.19 -38.53
C LEU A 309 -32.81 25.80 -38.12
N GLY A 310 -33.18 26.97 -38.65
CA GLY A 310 -34.47 27.61 -38.44
C GLY A 310 -34.65 28.23 -37.05
N GLN A 311 -35.80 28.88 -36.85
CA GLN A 311 -36.20 29.39 -35.54
C GLN A 311 -36.61 28.24 -34.60
N PRO A 312 -36.37 28.33 -33.28
CA PRO A 312 -35.89 29.50 -32.54
C PRO A 312 -34.37 29.52 -32.30
N ILE A 313 -33.62 28.63 -32.96
CA ILE A 313 -32.16 28.57 -32.88
C ILE A 313 -31.56 29.78 -33.61
N ASN A 314 -31.88 29.93 -34.90
CA ASN A 314 -31.50 31.11 -35.68
C ASN A 314 -32.45 32.26 -35.42
N THR A 315 -31.91 33.47 -35.30
CA THR A 315 -32.63 34.70 -35.01
C THR A 315 -32.27 35.78 -36.03
N LYS A 316 -32.50 37.05 -35.71
CA LYS A 316 -32.07 38.18 -36.54
C LYS A 316 -30.65 38.67 -36.16
N ASP A 317 -30.17 38.22 -35.02
CA ASP A 317 -28.89 38.59 -34.41
C ASP A 317 -27.80 37.62 -34.91
N ASP A 318 -26.59 37.65 -34.36
CA ASP A 318 -25.52 36.74 -34.77
C ASP A 318 -25.54 35.45 -33.94
N GLU A 319 -25.66 34.30 -34.60
CA GLU A 319 -25.47 32.96 -34.05
C GLU A 319 -24.17 32.35 -34.59
N ALA A 320 -23.25 32.01 -33.68
CA ALA A 320 -21.93 31.49 -34.03
C ALA A 320 -21.45 30.44 -33.01
N PHE A 321 -20.51 29.59 -33.43
CA PHE A 321 -19.87 28.57 -32.59
C PHE A 321 -20.83 27.54 -32.00
N ILE A 322 -21.24 26.58 -32.81
CA ILE A 322 -22.11 25.48 -32.40
C ILE A 322 -21.29 24.25 -31.98
N THR A 323 -21.72 23.57 -30.92
CA THR A 323 -21.15 22.27 -30.52
C THR A 323 -22.22 21.37 -29.89
N LEU A 324 -22.04 20.06 -30.04
CA LEU A 324 -22.94 19.03 -29.52
C LEU A 324 -22.14 17.89 -28.87
N PRO A 325 -22.63 17.28 -27.77
CA PRO A 325 -22.08 16.04 -27.25
C PRO A 325 -22.35 14.86 -28.20
N ALA A 326 -21.78 13.69 -27.92
CA ALA A 326 -21.97 12.50 -28.76
C ALA A 326 -23.42 12.01 -28.80
N SER A 327 -24.25 12.37 -27.81
CA SER A 327 -25.69 12.14 -27.81
C SER A 327 -26.46 12.99 -28.81
N GLY A 328 -25.92 14.13 -29.24
CA GLY A 328 -26.57 15.04 -30.18
C GLY A 328 -27.87 15.68 -29.69
N ASP A 329 -28.26 15.46 -28.42
CA ASP A 329 -29.54 15.87 -27.80
C ASP A 329 -29.49 17.28 -27.17
N ILE A 330 -28.32 17.93 -27.21
CA ILE A 330 -28.10 19.28 -26.72
C ILE A 330 -27.22 20.04 -27.71
N ILE A 331 -27.63 21.26 -28.06
CA ILE A 331 -26.77 22.24 -28.72
C ILE A 331 -26.25 23.23 -27.68
N TYR A 332 -24.96 23.50 -27.71
CA TYR A 332 -24.35 24.67 -27.11
C TYR A 332 -23.93 25.64 -28.21
N PHE A 333 -24.17 26.92 -27.98
CA PHE A 333 -23.83 27.95 -28.96
C PHE A 333 -23.61 29.32 -28.35
N SER A 334 -22.90 30.19 -29.07
CA SER A 334 -22.79 31.61 -28.76
C SER A 334 -23.80 32.42 -29.56
N SER A 335 -24.38 33.44 -28.95
CA SER A 335 -25.28 34.35 -29.68
C SER A 335 -25.28 35.76 -29.08
N THR A 336 -25.50 36.77 -29.92
CA THR A 336 -25.74 38.15 -29.48
C THR A 336 -27.22 38.44 -29.18
N ARG A 337 -28.07 37.41 -29.20
CA ARG A 337 -29.52 37.52 -28.97
C ARG A 337 -29.86 38.12 -27.61
N LYS A 338 -30.86 39.00 -27.58
CA LYS A 338 -31.37 39.67 -26.35
C LYS A 338 -32.86 39.43 -26.11
N ASP A 339 -33.47 38.61 -26.94
CA ASP A 339 -34.88 38.20 -26.83
C ASP A 339 -35.11 37.25 -25.65
N LEU A 340 -34.06 36.61 -25.15
CA LEU A 340 -34.07 35.78 -23.95
C LEU A 340 -33.57 36.55 -22.71
N PRO A 341 -34.23 36.39 -21.56
CA PRO A 341 -33.80 37.03 -20.31
C PRO A 341 -32.52 36.37 -19.76
N GLY A 342 -31.74 37.12 -18.99
CA GLY A 342 -30.54 36.60 -18.31
C GLY A 342 -29.22 36.81 -19.04
N TYR A 343 -29.22 37.50 -20.19
CA TYR A 343 -27.98 37.87 -20.89
C TYR A 343 -27.07 38.73 -20.01
N GLN A 344 -25.75 38.52 -20.09
CA GLN A 344 -24.75 39.19 -19.26
C GLN A 344 -23.88 40.16 -20.07
N GLY A 345 -23.41 39.73 -21.25
CA GLY A 345 -22.42 40.45 -22.04
C GLY A 345 -22.68 40.36 -23.55
N ASN A 346 -21.59 40.26 -24.32
CA ASN A 346 -21.65 40.07 -25.77
C ASN A 346 -21.25 38.63 -26.13
N LEU A 347 -21.95 38.03 -27.11
CA LEU A 347 -21.77 36.63 -27.54
C LEU A 347 -22.02 35.55 -26.47
N ASP A 348 -22.86 35.81 -25.46
CA ASP A 348 -23.25 34.87 -24.41
C ASP A 348 -23.45 33.41 -24.87
N LEU A 349 -23.17 32.47 -23.98
CA LEU A 349 -23.39 31.04 -24.17
C LEU A 349 -24.83 30.64 -23.84
N PHE A 350 -25.39 29.82 -24.73
CA PHE A 350 -26.72 29.25 -24.64
C PHE A 350 -26.65 27.73 -24.76
N MET A 351 -27.64 27.07 -24.16
CA MET A 351 -27.91 25.66 -24.29
C MET A 351 -29.33 25.47 -24.84
N ALA A 352 -29.49 24.62 -25.85
CA ALA A 352 -30.79 24.24 -26.40
C ALA A 352 -30.99 22.73 -26.33
N PHE A 353 -32.12 22.31 -25.75
CA PHE A 353 -32.55 20.92 -25.78
C PHE A 353 -33.25 20.64 -27.11
N VAL A 354 -32.72 19.67 -27.84
CA VAL A 354 -33.09 19.37 -29.22
C VAL A 354 -33.19 17.87 -29.42
N PRO A 355 -33.98 17.40 -30.39
CA PRO A 355 -33.90 16.01 -30.79
C PRO A 355 -32.50 15.68 -31.26
N SER A 356 -32.05 14.46 -30.98
CA SER A 356 -30.75 13.97 -31.44
C SER A 356 -30.65 14.07 -32.96
N PHE A 357 -29.65 14.81 -33.46
CA PHE A 357 -29.38 14.96 -34.90
C PHE A 357 -28.72 13.73 -35.53
N PHE A 358 -28.10 12.89 -34.69
CA PHE A 358 -27.32 11.71 -35.04
C PHE A 358 -27.12 10.81 -33.82
N ARG A 359 -27.02 9.49 -34.01
CA ARG A 359 -26.75 8.54 -32.92
C ARG A 359 -25.39 7.86 -33.09
N ALA A 360 -24.58 7.86 -32.02
CA ALA A 360 -23.32 7.13 -31.90
C ALA A 360 -23.33 6.29 -30.62
N VAL A 361 -22.50 5.24 -30.56
CA VAL A 361 -22.34 4.40 -29.35
C VAL A 361 -20.97 4.64 -28.74
N THR A 362 -20.92 4.86 -27.43
CA THR A 362 -19.66 5.04 -26.70
C THR A 362 -19.30 3.75 -25.98
N VAL A 363 -18.09 3.22 -26.23
CA VAL A 363 -17.54 2.06 -25.52
C VAL A 363 -16.52 2.53 -24.49
N LEU A 364 -16.77 2.22 -23.22
CA LEU A 364 -15.94 2.60 -22.08
C LEU A 364 -15.21 1.35 -21.55
N THR A 365 -13.90 1.27 -21.71
CA THR A 365 -13.10 0.15 -21.22
C THR A 365 -12.40 0.49 -19.91
N THR A 366 -12.52 -0.38 -18.91
CA THR A 366 -11.72 -0.34 -17.67
C THR A 366 -10.90 -1.62 -17.53
N VAL A 367 -9.75 -1.51 -16.87
CA VAL A 367 -8.90 -2.67 -16.55
C VAL A 367 -8.70 -2.72 -15.05
N ILE A 368 -9.06 -3.86 -14.44
CA ILE A 368 -9.00 -4.05 -12.99
C ILE A 368 -8.13 -5.25 -12.63
N ASP A 369 -7.54 -5.20 -11.43
CA ASP A 369 -6.86 -6.34 -10.83
C ASP A 369 -7.85 -7.43 -10.41
N GLU A 370 -7.50 -8.70 -10.67
CA GLU A 370 -8.33 -9.86 -10.35
C GLU A 370 -8.62 -9.98 -8.86
N CYS A 371 -7.64 -9.65 -8.03
CA CYS A 371 -7.75 -9.84 -6.61
C CYS A 371 -8.29 -8.58 -5.90
N SER A 372 -7.67 -7.42 -6.12
CA SER A 372 -8.06 -6.20 -5.39
C SER A 372 -9.30 -5.52 -5.97
N GLN A 373 -9.67 -5.86 -7.22
CA GLN A 373 -10.72 -5.19 -7.99
C GLN A 373 -10.43 -3.70 -8.26
N GLU A 374 -9.20 -3.25 -8.03
CA GLU A 374 -8.77 -1.88 -8.28
C GLU A 374 -8.28 -1.68 -9.71
N PHE A 375 -8.33 -0.43 -10.21
CA PHE A 375 -7.83 -0.10 -11.53
C PHE A 375 -6.32 -0.33 -11.64
N ILE A 376 -5.89 -0.96 -12.74
CA ILE A 376 -4.48 -1.17 -13.03
C ILE A 376 -4.09 -0.57 -14.38
N PRO A 377 -2.86 -0.05 -14.51
CA PRO A 377 -2.41 0.58 -15.74
C PRO A 377 -2.27 -0.45 -16.87
N ALA A 378 -2.83 -0.20 -18.04
CA ALA A 378 -2.73 -1.14 -19.16
C ALA A 378 -2.81 -0.41 -20.49
N VAL A 379 -2.20 -1.00 -21.51
CA VAL A 379 -2.38 -0.55 -22.89
C VAL A 379 -3.64 -1.23 -23.43
N VAL A 380 -4.66 -0.44 -23.75
CA VAL A 380 -5.90 -0.93 -24.35
C VAL A 380 -5.89 -0.68 -25.85
N THR A 381 -6.23 -1.69 -26.63
CA THR A 381 -6.36 -1.63 -28.08
C THR A 381 -7.77 -2.10 -28.45
N VAL A 382 -8.54 -1.24 -29.08
CA VAL A 382 -9.85 -1.55 -29.66
C VAL A 382 -9.66 -1.68 -31.17
N LYS A 383 -9.92 -2.87 -31.69
CA LYS A 383 -9.84 -3.15 -33.11
C LYS A 383 -11.23 -3.47 -33.65
N ASN A 384 -11.60 -2.78 -34.72
CA ASN A 384 -12.76 -3.09 -35.52
C ASN A 384 -12.32 -4.04 -36.67
N PRO A 385 -12.66 -5.34 -36.62
CA PRO A 385 -12.23 -6.30 -37.64
C PRO A 385 -12.93 -6.09 -39.00
N VAL A 386 -14.04 -5.35 -39.04
CA VAL A 386 -14.80 -5.09 -40.27
C VAL A 386 -14.13 -3.99 -41.09
N THR A 387 -13.77 -2.88 -40.45
CA THR A 387 -13.18 -1.72 -41.13
C THR A 387 -11.65 -1.70 -41.09
N GLY A 388 -11.05 -2.48 -40.20
CA GLY A 388 -9.63 -2.42 -39.90
C GLY A 388 -9.23 -1.24 -38.99
N ARG A 389 -10.19 -0.41 -38.54
CA ARG A 389 -9.91 0.70 -37.60
C ARG A 389 -9.32 0.15 -36.30
N VAL A 390 -8.18 0.67 -35.89
CA VAL A 390 -7.54 0.36 -34.61
C VAL A 390 -7.39 1.65 -33.83
N VAL A 391 -7.91 1.67 -32.61
CA VAL A 391 -7.70 2.76 -31.65
C VAL A 391 -6.95 2.17 -30.47
N LYS A 392 -5.86 2.81 -30.05
CA LYS A 392 -4.97 2.32 -29.00
C LYS A 392 -4.60 3.45 -28.06
N ASP A 393 -4.62 3.16 -26.78
CA ASP A 393 -4.28 4.12 -25.74
C ASP A 393 -3.85 3.41 -24.45
N SER A 394 -3.31 4.15 -23.49
CA SER A 394 -2.97 3.65 -22.16
C SER A 394 -3.97 4.15 -21.11
N ILE A 395 -4.41 3.22 -20.27
CA ILE A 395 -5.10 3.46 -19.01
C ILE A 395 -4.04 3.55 -17.92
N THR A 396 -4.24 4.49 -16.99
CA THR A 396 -3.36 4.69 -15.83
C THR A 396 -4.21 4.85 -14.58
N THR A 397 -3.59 4.94 -13.40
CA THR A 397 -4.30 5.25 -12.15
C THR A 397 -5.06 6.57 -12.18
N PHE A 398 -4.58 7.57 -12.95
CA PHE A 398 -5.24 8.87 -13.11
C PHE A 398 -6.25 8.88 -14.28
N LYS A 399 -6.19 7.88 -15.15
CA LYS A 399 -7.06 7.71 -16.31
C LYS A 399 -7.60 6.28 -16.30
N PRO A 400 -8.62 5.98 -15.47
CA PRO A 400 -9.08 4.62 -15.23
C PRO A 400 -9.95 4.06 -16.36
N LYS A 401 -10.41 4.91 -17.28
CA LYS A 401 -11.26 4.56 -18.41
C LYS A 401 -10.58 4.93 -19.74
N PHE A 402 -10.70 4.05 -20.71
CA PHE A 402 -10.43 4.33 -22.12
C PHE A 402 -11.75 4.38 -22.88
N GLU A 403 -11.98 5.44 -23.65
CA GLU A 403 -13.25 5.67 -24.34
C GLU A 403 -13.06 5.64 -25.86
N VAL A 404 -13.97 4.97 -26.57
CA VAL A 404 -14.00 4.95 -28.03
C VAL A 404 -15.44 5.20 -28.52
N VAL A 405 -15.60 6.16 -29.43
CA VAL A 405 -16.86 6.44 -30.11
C VAL A 405 -16.95 5.59 -31.39
N ILE A 406 -18.05 4.84 -31.49
CA ILE A 406 -18.39 3.99 -32.63
C ILE A 406 -19.46 4.71 -33.45
N SER A 407 -19.07 5.13 -34.65
CA SER A 407 -19.88 5.95 -35.56
C SER A 407 -20.30 5.16 -36.81
N ASN A 408 -21.08 5.77 -37.71
CA ASN A 408 -21.60 5.09 -38.91
C ASN A 408 -20.52 4.38 -39.75
N PRO A 409 -19.33 4.97 -40.01
CA PRO A 409 -18.25 4.30 -40.73
C PRO A 409 -17.78 2.98 -40.10
N ASP A 410 -17.91 2.81 -38.78
CA ASP A 410 -17.49 1.59 -38.09
C ASP A 410 -18.33 0.35 -38.45
N TYR A 411 -19.53 0.55 -39.01
CA TYR A 411 -20.42 -0.53 -39.43
C TYR A 411 -20.18 -0.98 -40.87
N GLY A 412 -19.07 -0.56 -41.49
CA GLY A 412 -18.68 -0.96 -42.83
C GLY A 412 -19.22 -0.03 -43.92
N ASN A 413 -19.53 -0.59 -45.09
CA ASN A 413 -19.94 0.22 -46.24
C ASN A 413 -21.31 0.88 -45.96
N PRO A 414 -21.47 2.19 -46.18
CA PRO A 414 -22.77 2.88 -46.04
C PRO A 414 -23.92 2.28 -46.87
N LYS A 415 -23.63 1.64 -48.02
CA LYS A 415 -24.63 0.96 -48.88
C LYS A 415 -25.14 -0.36 -48.32
N ASP A 416 -24.36 -1.00 -47.45
CA ASP A 416 -24.64 -2.32 -46.86
C ASP A 416 -24.06 -2.37 -45.44
N SER A 417 -24.47 -1.38 -44.64
CA SER A 417 -23.93 -1.26 -43.29
C SER A 417 -24.43 -2.41 -42.43
N LEU A 418 -23.54 -2.96 -41.63
CA LEU A 418 -23.88 -4.02 -40.70
C LEU A 418 -24.82 -3.51 -39.62
N LYS A 419 -25.71 -4.39 -39.15
CA LYS A 419 -26.59 -4.10 -38.00
C LYS A 419 -25.82 -4.01 -36.68
N TYR A 420 -24.65 -4.62 -36.60
CA TYR A 420 -23.76 -4.61 -35.45
C TYR A 420 -22.33 -4.86 -35.89
N VAL A 421 -21.38 -4.47 -35.05
CA VAL A 421 -19.96 -4.82 -35.17
C VAL A 421 -19.49 -5.48 -33.87
N ASP A 422 -18.67 -6.52 -33.99
CA ASP A 422 -18.04 -7.19 -32.85
C ASP A 422 -16.60 -6.67 -32.73
N LEU A 423 -16.35 -5.78 -31.76
CA LEU A 423 -15.04 -5.16 -31.53
C LEU A 423 -14.12 -6.11 -30.74
N GLU A 424 -12.86 -6.19 -31.14
CA GLU A 424 -11.79 -6.88 -30.40
C GLU A 424 -11.11 -5.89 -29.46
N ILE A 425 -11.38 -5.99 -28.16
CA ILE A 425 -10.82 -5.10 -27.13
C ILE A 425 -9.75 -5.85 -26.34
N THR A 426 -8.50 -5.46 -26.49
CA THR A 426 -7.35 -6.10 -25.86
C THR A 426 -6.72 -5.19 -24.82
N ALA A 427 -6.62 -5.64 -23.57
CA ALA A 427 -5.81 -4.99 -22.54
C ALA A 427 -4.49 -5.73 -22.37
N ALA A 428 -3.37 -5.02 -22.36
CA ALA A 428 -2.04 -5.57 -22.19
C ALA A 428 -1.28 -4.89 -21.04
N HIS A 429 -0.70 -5.69 -20.15
CA HIS A 429 0.09 -5.27 -19.00
C HIS A 429 1.46 -5.99 -18.99
N PRO A 430 2.59 -5.31 -18.74
CA PRO A 430 3.92 -5.94 -18.72
C PRO A 430 4.05 -7.14 -17.77
N LYS A 431 3.47 -7.02 -16.56
CA LYS A 431 3.47 -8.06 -15.52
C LYS A 431 2.48 -9.22 -15.75
N TYR A 432 1.31 -8.96 -16.37
CA TYR A 432 0.19 -9.92 -16.43
C TYR A 432 -0.09 -10.46 -17.82
N GLY A 433 0.61 -9.99 -18.85
CA GLY A 433 0.33 -10.34 -20.24
C GLY A 433 -0.88 -9.59 -20.78
N SER A 434 -1.60 -10.20 -21.73
CA SER A 434 -2.73 -9.56 -22.41
C SER A 434 -3.99 -10.41 -22.41
N LYS A 435 -5.15 -9.77 -22.38
CA LYS A 435 -6.46 -10.40 -22.47
C LYS A 435 -7.33 -9.66 -23.48
N THR A 436 -7.98 -10.41 -24.36
CA THR A 436 -8.89 -9.88 -25.39
C THR A 436 -10.32 -10.28 -25.07
N VAL A 437 -11.24 -9.31 -25.16
CA VAL A 437 -12.69 -9.49 -25.03
C VAL A 437 -13.33 -9.03 -26.33
N THR A 438 -14.35 -9.76 -26.78
CA THR A 438 -15.18 -9.35 -27.92
C THR A 438 -16.40 -8.61 -27.40
N GLN A 439 -16.56 -7.35 -27.81
CA GLN A 439 -17.72 -6.53 -27.44
C GLN A 439 -18.61 -6.27 -28.66
N ARG A 440 -19.87 -6.72 -28.60
CA ARG A 440 -20.86 -6.41 -29.63
C ARG A 440 -21.38 -5.00 -29.46
N VAL A 441 -21.38 -4.24 -30.54
CA VAL A 441 -21.93 -2.89 -30.63
C VAL A 441 -22.98 -2.86 -31.73
N THR A 442 -24.24 -2.62 -31.37
CA THR A 442 -25.36 -2.57 -32.32
C THR A 442 -25.42 -1.18 -32.95
N ARG A 443 -25.57 -1.13 -34.28
CA ARG A 443 -25.77 0.13 -34.98
C ARG A 443 -27.07 0.76 -34.52
N PRO A 444 -27.05 2.02 -34.07
CA PRO A 444 -28.29 2.73 -33.78
C PRO A 444 -29.11 2.88 -35.07
N ASP A 445 -30.36 2.44 -35.07
CA ASP A 445 -31.27 2.68 -36.19
C ASP A 445 -31.59 4.17 -36.29
N MET A 446 -31.68 4.66 -37.53
CA MET A 446 -32.32 5.96 -37.80
C MET A 446 -33.81 5.84 -37.44
N THR A 447 -34.32 6.77 -36.65
CA THR A 447 -35.72 6.79 -36.24
C THR A 447 -36.31 8.18 -36.40
N GLU A 448 -37.53 8.24 -36.95
CA GLU A 448 -38.35 9.46 -37.01
C GLU A 448 -39.31 9.54 -35.80
N ASP A 449 -39.33 8.51 -34.95
CA ASP A 449 -40.14 8.46 -33.74
C ASP A 449 -39.57 9.44 -32.69
N PRO A 450 -40.30 10.51 -32.34
CA PRO A 450 -39.83 11.52 -31.39
C PRO A 450 -39.44 10.95 -30.03
N ASP A 451 -40.12 9.89 -29.56
CA ASP A 451 -39.86 9.30 -28.25
C ASP A 451 -38.58 8.46 -28.26
N GLU A 452 -38.28 7.83 -29.40
CA GLU A 452 -37.00 7.17 -29.61
C GLU A 452 -35.88 8.20 -29.79
N VAL A 453 -36.04 9.24 -30.62
CA VAL A 453 -35.01 10.28 -30.85
C VAL A 453 -34.53 10.95 -29.55
N ASN A 454 -35.38 11.01 -28.53
CA ASN A 454 -35.06 11.57 -27.21
C ASN A 454 -34.26 10.62 -26.29
N LYS A 455 -33.98 9.38 -26.69
CA LYS A 455 -33.16 8.44 -25.90
C LYS A 455 -31.67 8.83 -25.94
N PRO A 456 -30.92 8.70 -24.82
CA PRO A 456 -29.48 8.97 -24.76
C PRO A 456 -28.68 8.18 -25.81
N ALA A 457 -27.46 8.63 -26.12
CA ALA A 457 -26.47 7.75 -26.75
C ALA A 457 -26.24 6.52 -25.87
N ASP A 458 -26.15 5.34 -26.49
CA ASP A 458 -25.88 4.11 -25.77
C ASP A 458 -24.42 4.13 -25.27
N GLU A 459 -24.24 3.90 -23.96
CA GLU A 459 -22.94 3.67 -23.33
C GLU A 459 -22.78 2.18 -23.02
N ILE A 460 -21.64 1.60 -23.38
CA ILE A 460 -21.29 0.20 -23.09
C ILE A 460 -20.03 0.18 -22.24
N ASP A 461 -20.15 -0.19 -20.97
CA ASP A 461 -19.01 -0.44 -20.08
C ASP A 461 -18.44 -1.85 -20.30
N VAL A 462 -17.14 -1.94 -20.59
CA VAL A 462 -16.36 -3.17 -20.74
C VAL A 462 -15.31 -3.23 -19.63
N VAL A 463 -15.38 -4.26 -18.80
CA VAL A 463 -14.40 -4.48 -17.72
C VAL A 463 -13.49 -5.65 -18.12
N ILE A 464 -12.18 -5.40 -18.20
CA ILE A 464 -11.18 -6.44 -18.45
C ILE A 464 -10.37 -6.68 -17.18
N THR A 465 -10.49 -7.89 -16.63
CA THR A 465 -9.71 -8.30 -15.45
C THR A 465 -8.35 -8.88 -15.86
N LEU A 466 -7.28 -8.32 -15.31
CA LEU A 466 -5.88 -8.80 -15.36
C LEU A 466 -5.36 -8.95 -13.91
N GLY A 467 -4.20 -9.55 -13.66
CA GLY A 467 -3.66 -9.74 -12.30
C GLY A 467 -3.46 -11.22 -11.95
N GLN A 468 -2.83 -11.49 -10.80
CA GLN A 468 -2.67 -12.83 -10.25
C GLN A 468 -2.94 -12.82 -8.74
N ARG A 469 -3.33 -13.96 -8.16
CA ARG A 469 -3.45 -14.08 -6.71
C ARG A 469 -2.07 -14.01 -6.03
N PRO A 470 -2.00 -13.46 -4.80
CA PRO A 470 -0.80 -13.57 -3.98
C PRO A 470 -0.40 -15.03 -3.78
N THR A 471 0.88 -15.31 -3.62
CA THR A 471 1.38 -16.67 -3.36
C THR A 471 2.18 -16.72 -2.07
N LEU A 472 1.95 -17.76 -1.27
CA LEU A 472 2.73 -18.09 -0.08
C LEU A 472 3.20 -19.54 -0.20
N ALA A 473 4.46 -19.81 0.10
CA ALA A 473 5.03 -21.16 0.11
C ALA A 473 5.96 -21.35 1.32
N PRO A 474 5.83 -22.47 2.06
CA PRO A 474 6.74 -22.79 3.14
C PRO A 474 8.02 -23.46 2.63
N GLU A 475 9.17 -22.88 2.95
CA GLU A 475 10.50 -23.49 2.80
C GLU A 475 10.93 -24.05 4.16
N ILE A 476 10.89 -25.38 4.31
CA ILE A 476 11.14 -26.08 5.57
C ILE A 476 12.31 -27.06 5.38
N ASP A 477 13.33 -26.90 6.22
CA ASP A 477 14.46 -27.84 6.27
C ASP A 477 14.04 -29.22 6.79
N GLU A 478 14.75 -30.26 6.36
CA GLU A 478 14.46 -31.62 6.83
C GLU A 478 14.77 -31.76 8.33
N ALA A 479 13.76 -32.15 9.12
CA ALA A 479 13.93 -32.43 10.55
C ALA A 479 14.87 -33.62 10.77
N GLU A 480 15.72 -33.55 11.80
CA GLU A 480 16.72 -34.60 12.09
C GLU A 480 16.06 -35.96 12.34
N TYR A 481 14.93 -35.99 13.06
CA TYR A 481 14.16 -37.22 13.27
C TYR A 481 13.73 -37.86 11.94
N ILE A 482 13.29 -37.07 10.97
CA ILE A 482 12.88 -37.55 9.64
C ILE A 482 14.09 -38.09 8.87
N ALA A 483 15.22 -37.38 8.94
CA ALA A 483 16.47 -37.82 8.33
C ALA A 483 16.97 -39.17 8.87
N GLN A 484 16.72 -39.46 10.15
CA GLN A 484 17.02 -40.76 10.77
C GLN A 484 16.01 -41.83 10.37
N GLN A 485 14.71 -41.52 10.43
CA GLN A 485 13.65 -42.48 10.13
C GLN A 485 13.65 -42.92 8.67
N LYS A 486 13.96 -42.03 7.71
CA LYS A 486 13.90 -42.36 6.28
C LYS A 486 14.85 -43.48 5.86
N ILE A 487 15.88 -43.77 6.65
CA ILE A 487 16.79 -44.91 6.44
C ILE A 487 16.01 -46.23 6.52
N ASN A 488 15.11 -46.34 7.50
CA ASN A 488 14.32 -47.55 7.76
C ASN A 488 12.87 -47.45 7.24
N LYS A 489 12.36 -46.23 7.00
CA LYS A 489 11.02 -45.91 6.48
C LYS A 489 11.13 -44.92 5.30
N PRO A 490 11.47 -45.38 4.08
CA PRO A 490 11.68 -44.48 2.93
C PRO A 490 10.51 -43.55 2.60
N SER A 491 9.28 -43.93 2.96
CA SER A 491 8.07 -43.12 2.81
C SER A 491 8.11 -41.78 3.56
N MET A 492 8.97 -41.63 4.58
CA MET A 492 9.14 -40.36 5.30
C MET A 492 10.05 -39.37 4.58
N GLY A 493 10.75 -39.76 3.51
CA GLY A 493 11.72 -38.89 2.83
C GLY A 493 11.14 -37.61 2.22
N SER A 494 9.86 -37.63 1.83
CA SER A 494 9.14 -36.45 1.30
C SER A 494 8.43 -35.62 2.37
N TRP A 495 8.47 -36.05 3.64
CA TRP A 495 7.78 -35.33 4.71
C TRP A 495 8.50 -34.02 5.03
N ARG A 496 7.76 -32.92 5.05
CA ARG A 496 8.22 -31.58 5.44
C ARG A 496 7.18 -30.95 6.35
N GLY A 497 7.62 -30.49 7.51
CA GLY A 497 6.74 -30.00 8.57
C GLY A 497 7.51 -29.78 9.86
N LEU A 498 6.79 -29.44 10.93
CA LEU A 498 7.37 -29.27 12.26
C LEU A 498 7.37 -30.59 13.02
N VAL A 499 8.54 -31.06 13.44
CA VAL A 499 8.65 -32.15 14.41
C VAL A 499 8.91 -31.56 15.79
N MET A 500 8.01 -31.81 16.74
CA MET A 500 8.22 -31.52 18.15
C MET A 500 8.77 -32.78 18.81
N LYS A 501 10.08 -32.80 19.11
CA LYS A 501 10.75 -33.99 19.65
C LYS A 501 11.00 -33.85 21.15
N GLU A 502 10.45 -34.77 21.92
CA GLU A 502 10.70 -34.92 23.35
C GLU A 502 12.04 -35.63 23.58
N THR A 503 12.95 -34.98 24.29
CA THR A 503 14.26 -35.52 24.65
C THR A 503 14.38 -35.58 26.17
N LYS A 504 14.81 -36.73 26.71
CA LYS A 504 15.16 -36.82 28.15
C LYS A 504 16.36 -35.95 28.46
N THR A 505 16.19 -35.06 29.43
CA THR A 505 17.23 -34.13 29.88
C THR A 505 17.72 -34.46 31.27
N TRP A 506 19.04 -34.37 31.44
CA TRP A 506 19.69 -34.39 32.75
C TRP A 506 20.52 -33.13 32.89
N ASN A 507 20.05 -32.18 33.69
CA ASN A 507 20.72 -30.89 33.84
C ASN A 507 21.34 -30.80 35.23
N LEU A 508 22.63 -30.46 35.25
CA LEU A 508 23.37 -30.18 36.48
C LEU A 508 23.61 -28.67 36.58
N TYR A 509 23.11 -28.11 37.68
CA TYR A 509 23.23 -26.69 38.02
C TYR A 509 24.13 -26.53 39.24
N PRO A 510 25.36 -26.01 39.08
CA PRO A 510 26.25 -25.79 40.20
C PRO A 510 25.79 -24.61 41.04
N LEU A 511 26.02 -24.72 42.35
CA LEU A 511 25.66 -23.71 43.33
C LEU A 511 26.83 -22.76 43.56
N LEU A 512 26.62 -21.49 43.22
CA LEU A 512 27.55 -20.42 43.58
C LEU A 512 27.37 -20.12 45.07
N ASN A 513 28.41 -20.32 45.88
CA ASN A 513 28.35 -20.13 47.34
C ASN A 513 28.51 -18.66 47.77
N TYR A 514 28.18 -17.72 46.88
CA TYR A 514 28.27 -16.28 47.10
C TYR A 514 26.88 -15.66 47.03
N VAL A 515 26.63 -14.69 47.89
CA VAL A 515 25.46 -13.80 47.83
C VAL A 515 25.96 -12.38 47.61
N PHE A 516 25.61 -11.76 46.50
CA PHE A 516 26.06 -10.41 46.14
C PHE A 516 25.12 -9.32 46.68
N PHE A 517 25.72 -8.19 47.02
CA PHE A 517 25.04 -7.03 47.59
C PHE A 517 25.29 -5.79 46.74
N ASP A 518 24.31 -4.88 46.78
CA ASP A 518 24.40 -3.60 46.11
C ASP A 518 25.36 -2.67 46.88
N GLN A 519 25.85 -1.64 46.18
CA GLN A 519 26.84 -0.72 46.71
C GLN A 519 26.37 -0.04 47.98
N CYS A 520 27.24 0.02 48.99
CA CYS A 520 26.97 0.62 50.29
C CYS A 520 25.79 0.02 51.07
N SER A 521 25.22 -1.11 50.63
CA SER A 521 24.02 -1.72 51.22
C SER A 521 24.32 -3.05 51.88
N ASP A 522 23.74 -3.28 53.05
CA ASP A 522 23.65 -4.59 53.71
C ASP A 522 22.28 -5.26 53.52
N GLU A 523 21.36 -4.63 52.79
CA GLU A 523 20.09 -5.25 52.46
C GLU A 523 20.27 -6.30 51.36
N LEU A 524 19.64 -7.46 51.56
CA LEU A 524 19.60 -8.51 50.54
C LEU A 524 18.79 -7.97 49.35
N PRO A 525 19.36 -7.95 48.14
CA PRO A 525 18.63 -7.47 46.98
C PRO A 525 17.38 -8.31 46.71
N GLU A 526 16.29 -7.68 46.27
CA GLU A 526 14.97 -8.31 46.07
C GLU A 526 14.97 -9.50 45.10
N ARG A 527 16.01 -9.61 44.26
CA ARG A 527 16.19 -10.74 43.34
C ARG A 527 16.43 -12.07 44.06
N TYR A 528 16.92 -12.08 45.30
CA TYR A 528 17.03 -13.31 46.09
C TYR A 528 15.65 -13.67 46.66
N ILE A 529 15.22 -14.89 46.41
CA ILE A 529 13.92 -15.38 46.85
C ILE A 529 14.08 -15.93 48.27
N LEU A 530 13.48 -15.21 49.22
CA LEU A 530 13.46 -15.55 50.64
C LEU A 530 12.05 -15.92 51.07
N PHE A 531 11.98 -16.66 52.17
CA PHE A 531 10.72 -16.93 52.86
C PHE A 531 10.51 -15.92 53.98
N ASP A 532 9.27 -15.52 54.18
CA ASP A 532 8.86 -14.57 55.20
C ASP A 532 8.59 -15.27 56.54
N SER A 533 8.38 -16.59 56.54
CA SER A 533 8.10 -17.35 57.75
C SER A 533 8.64 -18.79 57.73
N PRO A 534 8.88 -19.40 58.91
CA PRO A 534 9.33 -20.79 59.01
C PRO A 534 8.38 -21.81 58.37
N GLU A 535 7.08 -21.56 58.32
CA GLU A 535 6.09 -22.50 57.77
C GLU A 535 6.33 -22.78 56.28
N GLN A 536 6.85 -21.82 55.53
CA GLN A 536 7.18 -21.99 54.11
C GLN A 536 8.32 -23.00 53.87
N THR A 537 9.13 -23.26 54.90
CA THR A 537 10.25 -24.21 54.82
C THR A 537 9.80 -25.67 54.78
N GLU A 538 8.59 -25.99 55.26
CA GLU A 538 8.09 -27.37 55.40
C GLU A 538 7.81 -28.07 54.07
N ILE A 539 7.44 -27.31 53.04
CA ILE A 539 7.09 -27.82 51.71
C ILE A 539 8.19 -27.66 50.66
N PHE A 540 9.30 -27.00 51.04
CA PHE A 540 10.38 -26.71 50.11
C PHE A 540 11.34 -27.90 49.99
N THR A 541 11.77 -28.19 48.77
CA THR A 541 12.92 -29.05 48.50
C THR A 541 13.82 -28.38 47.45
N ASP A 542 15.10 -28.74 47.45
CA ASP A 542 16.03 -28.25 46.43
C ASP A 542 15.82 -28.89 45.03
N THR A 543 14.88 -29.83 44.90
CA THR A 543 14.48 -30.49 43.63
C THR A 543 13.21 -29.93 43.00
N THR A 544 12.45 -29.12 43.73
CA THR A 544 11.16 -28.56 43.26
C THR A 544 11.30 -27.18 42.61
N ILE A 545 12.52 -26.66 42.49
CA ILE A 545 12.78 -25.31 41.98
C ILE A 545 12.75 -25.33 40.45
N LEU A 546 11.71 -24.72 39.88
CA LEU A 546 11.56 -24.59 38.44
C LEU A 546 12.55 -23.58 37.86
N GLY A 547 12.82 -23.69 36.55
CA GLY A 547 13.67 -22.74 35.81
C GLY A 547 15.12 -23.17 35.66
N GLY A 548 15.95 -22.25 35.16
CA GLY A 548 17.35 -22.47 34.85
C GLY A 548 18.30 -22.19 36.01
N THR A 549 19.57 -21.98 35.69
CA THR A 549 20.63 -21.82 36.69
C THR A 549 20.43 -20.60 37.59
N LEU A 550 20.06 -19.44 37.03
CA LEU A 550 19.85 -18.22 37.83
C LEU A 550 18.58 -18.31 38.69
N ASP A 551 17.50 -18.91 38.19
CA ASP A 551 16.28 -19.13 38.97
C ASP A 551 16.56 -19.96 40.22
N LYS A 552 17.35 -21.03 40.07
CA LYS A 552 17.82 -21.86 41.18
C LYS A 552 18.78 -21.11 42.10
N TYR A 553 19.69 -20.33 41.54
CA TYR A 553 20.64 -19.53 42.32
C TYR A 553 19.94 -18.49 43.19
N TYR A 554 18.86 -17.86 42.74
CA TYR A 554 18.14 -16.90 43.58
C TYR A 554 17.46 -17.55 44.79
N HIS A 555 17.28 -18.87 44.79
CA HIS A 555 16.89 -19.66 45.96
C HIS A 555 18.09 -20.15 46.80
N LEU A 556 19.32 -19.68 46.61
CA LEU A 556 20.53 -20.20 47.27
C LEU A 556 20.38 -20.36 48.78
N LEU A 557 19.86 -19.34 49.48
CA LEU A 557 19.71 -19.40 50.94
C LEU A 557 18.65 -20.41 51.38
N ASN A 558 17.60 -20.62 50.59
CA ASN A 558 16.61 -21.67 50.80
C ASN A 558 17.22 -23.07 50.61
N ILE A 559 18.05 -23.23 49.58
CA ILE A 559 18.76 -24.48 49.30
C ILE A 559 19.71 -24.82 50.45
N TYR A 560 20.52 -23.86 50.91
CA TYR A 560 21.40 -24.04 52.06
C TYR A 560 20.61 -24.33 53.34
N GLY A 561 19.54 -23.58 53.60
CA GLY A 561 18.66 -23.80 54.75
C GLY A 561 18.07 -25.20 54.79
N TYR A 562 17.48 -25.65 53.68
CA TYR A 562 16.94 -27.01 53.51
C TYR A 562 17.99 -28.07 53.77
N ARG A 563 19.16 -27.95 53.13
CA ARG A 563 20.22 -28.96 53.25
C ARG A 563 20.85 -28.97 54.64
N LEU A 564 21.02 -27.82 55.29
CA LEU A 564 21.54 -27.76 56.66
C LEU A 564 20.54 -28.29 57.69
N ARG A 565 19.23 -28.17 57.42
CA ARG A 565 18.21 -28.81 58.25
C ARG A 565 18.27 -30.33 58.13
N ASN A 566 18.45 -30.84 56.91
CA ASN A 566 18.53 -32.28 56.63
C ASN A 566 19.88 -32.93 56.96
N ASN A 567 20.94 -32.13 57.15
CA ASN A 567 22.27 -32.60 57.53
C ASN A 567 22.66 -31.98 58.88
N PRO A 568 22.26 -32.60 60.02
CA PRO A 568 22.34 -31.98 61.34
C PRO A 568 23.76 -31.67 61.80
N ASP A 569 24.75 -32.45 61.35
CA ASP A 569 26.17 -32.33 61.70
C ASP A 569 26.92 -31.27 60.87
N ALA A 570 26.32 -30.81 59.78
CA ALA A 570 26.95 -29.84 58.89
C ALA A 570 27.10 -28.48 59.59
N LYS A 571 28.27 -27.88 59.41
CA LYS A 571 28.61 -26.54 59.94
C LYS A 571 28.98 -25.62 58.80
N ILE A 572 28.63 -24.34 58.96
CA ILE A 572 28.95 -23.30 57.99
C ILE A 572 29.71 -22.15 58.62
N VAL A 573 30.53 -21.52 57.79
CA VAL A 573 31.18 -20.25 58.07
C VAL A 573 30.64 -19.22 57.07
N ILE A 574 30.14 -18.10 57.57
CA ILE A 574 29.51 -17.05 56.77
C ILE A 574 30.41 -15.81 56.87
N ASN A 575 30.98 -15.43 55.73
CA ASN A 575 31.99 -14.38 55.66
C ASN A 575 31.51 -13.22 54.81
N GLY A 576 31.26 -12.08 55.43
CA GLY A 576 30.86 -10.87 54.71
C GLY A 576 32.06 -10.10 54.18
N THR A 577 31.86 -9.46 53.04
CA THR A 577 32.91 -8.70 52.36
C THR A 577 32.42 -7.35 51.83
N ASN A 578 33.35 -6.41 51.71
CA ASN A 578 33.22 -5.11 51.05
C ASN A 578 34.22 -5.02 49.89
N ASP A 579 34.01 -4.06 49.00
CA ASP A 579 34.88 -3.91 47.83
C ASP A 579 36.23 -3.23 48.14
N GLY A 580 36.38 -2.63 49.32
CA GLY A 580 37.60 -1.99 49.80
C GLY A 580 38.03 -0.72 49.05
N LEU A 581 37.28 -0.29 48.03
CA LEU A 581 37.69 0.72 47.05
C LEU A 581 36.71 1.88 46.98
N THR A 582 35.41 1.58 46.92
CA THR A 582 34.34 2.57 46.89
C THR A 582 34.32 3.34 48.21
N GLN A 583 34.07 4.66 48.15
CA GLN A 583 34.20 5.54 49.30
C GLN A 583 33.41 5.09 50.55
N CYS A 584 32.22 4.50 50.38
CA CYS A 584 31.37 3.99 51.46
C CYS A 584 31.73 2.56 51.94
N GLU A 585 32.49 1.81 51.13
CA GLU A 585 32.87 0.40 51.36
C GLU A 585 34.28 0.30 51.95
N LYS A 586 35.16 1.24 51.59
CA LYS A 586 36.57 1.29 51.98
C LYS A 586 36.73 1.31 53.50
N ASN A 587 37.43 0.30 54.03
CA ASN A 587 37.65 0.08 55.47
C ASN A 587 36.36 -0.08 56.29
N ASN A 588 35.23 -0.40 55.67
CA ASN A 588 33.95 -0.54 56.34
C ASN A 588 33.69 -2.00 56.72
N THR A 589 34.37 -2.47 57.78
CA THR A 589 34.18 -3.84 58.28
C THR A 589 32.78 -4.06 58.84
N LYS A 590 32.15 -3.00 59.39
CA LYS A 590 30.78 -3.08 59.92
C LYS A 590 29.76 -3.42 58.84
N LEU A 591 29.93 -2.86 57.63
CA LEU A 591 29.07 -3.18 56.49
C LEU A 591 29.23 -4.65 56.07
N ALA A 592 30.47 -5.13 56.00
CA ALA A 592 30.77 -6.54 55.73
C ALA A 592 30.14 -7.46 56.79
N ASP A 593 30.31 -7.14 58.08
CA ASP A 593 29.69 -7.89 59.19
C ASP A 593 28.17 -7.89 59.09
N SER A 594 27.55 -6.75 58.78
CA SER A 594 26.10 -6.63 58.67
C SER A 594 25.52 -7.50 57.56
N ARG A 595 26.18 -7.53 56.38
CA ARG A 595 25.80 -8.44 55.28
C ARG A 595 25.82 -9.90 55.71
N ALA A 596 26.87 -10.32 56.41
CA ALA A 596 26.98 -11.69 56.93
C ALA A 596 25.89 -11.99 57.97
N GLN A 597 25.60 -11.01 58.84
CA GLN A 597 24.57 -11.11 59.86
C GLN A 597 23.17 -11.29 59.27
N LYS A 598 22.86 -10.66 58.13
CA LYS A 598 21.56 -10.80 57.45
C LYS A 598 21.32 -12.25 57.01
N ILE A 599 22.32 -12.89 56.42
CA ILE A 599 22.24 -14.30 56.02
C ILE A 599 22.18 -15.22 57.24
N TYR A 600 22.98 -14.94 58.27
CA TYR A 600 22.94 -15.68 59.53
C TYR A 600 21.56 -15.63 60.18
N ASN A 601 20.95 -14.44 60.26
CA ASN A 601 19.62 -14.25 60.83
C ASN A 601 18.56 -14.98 60.01
N TYR A 602 18.60 -14.89 58.68
CA TYR A 602 17.68 -15.62 57.82
C TYR A 602 17.73 -17.14 58.08
N LEU A 603 18.93 -17.73 58.12
CA LEU A 603 19.08 -19.16 58.40
C LEU A 603 18.66 -19.54 59.82
N ARG A 604 18.92 -18.69 60.82
CA ARG A 604 18.50 -18.92 62.20
C ARG A 604 16.98 -18.79 62.36
N ASP A 605 16.39 -17.71 61.87
CA ASP A 605 15.03 -17.30 62.21
C ASP A 605 14.00 -18.02 61.34
N ILE A 606 14.28 -18.19 60.04
CA ILE A 606 13.37 -18.83 59.09
C ILE A 606 13.63 -20.34 59.04
N TRP A 607 14.89 -20.73 58.84
CA TRP A 607 15.25 -22.13 58.69
C TRP A 607 15.54 -22.85 60.02
N GLN A 608 15.51 -22.14 61.15
CA GLN A 608 15.73 -22.68 62.50
C GLN A 608 17.07 -23.41 62.66
N ILE A 609 18.09 -22.93 61.94
CA ILE A 609 19.44 -23.48 62.03
C ILE A 609 20.09 -23.05 63.35
N SER A 610 20.55 -24.02 64.14
CA SER A 610 21.20 -23.75 65.44
C SER A 610 22.45 -22.85 65.28
N GLU A 611 22.54 -21.84 66.14
CA GLU A 611 23.68 -20.91 66.22
C GLU A 611 25.03 -21.63 66.40
N SER A 612 25.05 -22.75 67.12
CA SER A 612 26.27 -23.56 67.33
C SER A 612 26.88 -24.14 66.05
N ARG A 613 26.13 -24.13 64.94
CA ARG A 613 26.54 -24.66 63.62
C ARG A 613 26.94 -23.56 62.64
N MET A 614 26.76 -22.30 63.00
CA MET A 614 27.02 -21.15 62.14
C MET A 614 28.06 -20.26 62.79
N LYS A 615 29.09 -19.90 62.04
CA LYS A 615 30.13 -18.97 62.51
C LYS A 615 30.21 -17.77 61.57
N LEU A 616 30.16 -16.58 62.14
CA LEU A 616 30.48 -15.33 61.43
C LEU A 616 31.99 -15.08 61.50
N GLU A 617 32.66 -14.87 60.37
CA GLU A 617 34.06 -14.43 60.36
C GLU A 617 34.30 -13.29 59.36
N LEU A 618 35.32 -12.48 59.64
CA LEU A 618 35.92 -11.56 58.67
C LEU A 618 37.23 -12.16 58.17
N HIS A 619 37.45 -12.11 56.86
CA HIS A 619 38.70 -12.61 56.26
C HIS A 619 39.93 -11.80 56.66
N ASN A 620 39.78 -10.47 56.78
CA ASN A 620 40.87 -9.57 57.11
C ASN A 620 40.36 -8.29 57.79
N LYS A 621 41.30 -7.47 58.29
CA LYS A 621 41.00 -6.21 59.00
C LYS A 621 40.32 -5.14 58.13
N GLN A 622 40.33 -5.32 56.81
CA GLN A 622 39.72 -4.41 55.85
C GLN A 622 38.31 -4.85 55.45
N GLY A 623 37.91 -6.08 55.79
CA GLY A 623 36.62 -6.65 55.41
C GLY A 623 36.53 -6.98 53.91
N THR A 624 37.65 -7.18 53.21
CA THR A 624 37.68 -7.51 51.78
C THR A 624 37.72 -9.03 51.55
N PRO A 625 37.32 -9.55 50.37
CA PRO A 625 37.45 -10.98 50.07
C PRO A 625 38.93 -11.41 50.05
N LYS A 626 39.19 -12.69 50.36
CA LYS A 626 40.55 -13.27 50.35
C LYS A 626 41.19 -13.21 48.96
N VAL A 627 40.38 -13.39 47.91
CA VAL A 627 40.77 -13.22 46.51
C VAL A 627 39.75 -12.29 45.85
N PRO A 628 40.08 -11.00 45.70
CA PRO A 628 39.23 -10.05 44.99
C PRO A 628 39.17 -10.37 43.50
N THR A 629 37.99 -10.21 42.87
CA THR A 629 37.85 -10.33 41.41
C THR A 629 38.60 -9.19 40.71
N SER A 630 38.42 -7.95 41.19
CA SER A 630 39.11 -6.77 40.66
C SER A 630 39.59 -5.88 41.80
N THR A 631 40.69 -5.17 41.56
CA THR A 631 41.28 -4.17 42.46
C THR A 631 41.19 -2.75 41.90
N ARG A 632 40.44 -2.56 40.81
CA ARG A 632 40.29 -1.27 40.11
C ARG A 632 38.88 -0.72 40.21
N VAL A 633 38.73 0.48 40.75
CA VAL A 633 37.42 1.11 41.06
C VAL A 633 36.54 1.26 39.82
N ASP A 634 37.12 1.44 38.64
CA ASP A 634 36.45 1.62 37.34
C ASP A 634 36.07 0.31 36.63
N SER A 635 36.26 -0.84 37.28
CA SER A 635 35.94 -2.15 36.73
C SER A 635 34.61 -2.68 37.30
N ILE A 636 33.73 -3.17 36.43
CA ILE A 636 32.52 -3.92 36.83
C ILE A 636 32.83 -5.15 37.71
N GLY A 637 34.08 -5.64 37.69
CA GLY A 637 34.53 -6.73 38.57
C GLY A 637 34.67 -6.33 40.04
N VAL A 638 34.65 -5.03 40.39
CA VAL A 638 34.68 -4.58 41.79
C VAL A 638 33.38 -4.89 42.52
N GLU A 639 32.26 -4.90 41.79
CA GLU A 639 30.95 -5.24 42.34
C GLU A 639 30.91 -6.66 42.90
N GLU A 640 31.67 -7.57 42.29
CA GLU A 640 31.77 -8.97 42.71
C GLU A 640 32.46 -9.15 44.07
N ASN A 641 33.20 -8.14 44.54
CA ASN A 641 33.80 -8.16 45.87
C ASN A 641 32.79 -7.78 46.96
N ARG A 642 31.59 -7.29 46.61
CA ARG A 642 30.53 -6.96 47.57
C ARG A 642 29.66 -8.21 47.77
N ARG A 643 30.19 -9.18 48.52
CA ARG A 643 29.52 -10.48 48.68
C ARG A 643 29.58 -11.03 50.09
N VAL A 644 28.72 -12.00 50.37
CA VAL A 644 28.89 -12.92 51.47
C VAL A 644 29.28 -14.27 50.92
N GLU A 645 30.30 -14.88 51.49
CA GLU A 645 30.80 -16.20 51.13
C GLU A 645 30.37 -17.22 52.18
N ILE A 646 29.65 -18.26 51.77
CA ILE A 646 29.20 -19.33 52.65
C ILE A 646 30.12 -20.54 52.44
N TRP A 647 30.89 -20.89 53.47
CA TRP A 647 31.82 -22.01 53.45
C TRP A 647 31.25 -23.20 54.22
N CYS A 648 31.21 -24.36 53.60
CA CYS A 648 30.81 -25.62 54.22
C CYS A 648 31.69 -26.75 53.65
N SER A 649 32.18 -27.63 54.52
CA SER A 649 32.94 -28.82 54.11
C SER A 649 32.07 -30.02 53.80
N ASP A 650 30.78 -29.96 54.16
CA ASP A 650 29.83 -31.04 53.92
C ASP A 650 29.35 -31.02 52.46
N TRP A 651 29.60 -32.11 51.75
CA TRP A 651 29.25 -32.25 50.34
C TRP A 651 27.74 -32.22 50.10
N GLU A 652 26.94 -32.79 51.01
CA GLU A 652 25.49 -32.85 50.84
C GLU A 652 24.86 -31.46 50.91
N VAL A 653 25.56 -30.49 51.52
CA VAL A 653 25.17 -29.09 51.55
C VAL A 653 25.58 -28.34 50.28
N VAL A 654 26.79 -28.58 49.76
CA VAL A 654 27.37 -27.77 48.65
C VAL A 654 27.26 -28.40 47.26
N LYS A 655 26.76 -29.63 47.14
CA LYS A 655 26.63 -30.33 45.85
C LYS A 655 25.74 -29.56 44.84
N PRO A 656 25.89 -29.76 43.52
CA PRO A 656 24.99 -29.16 42.53
C PRO A 656 23.51 -29.54 42.73
N VAL A 657 22.62 -28.76 42.11
CA VAL A 657 21.20 -29.09 41.94
C VAL A 657 21.03 -29.86 40.63
N PHE A 658 20.12 -30.83 40.62
CA PHE A 658 19.84 -31.68 39.47
C PHE A 658 18.38 -31.56 39.06
N ASP A 659 18.15 -31.34 37.76
CA ASP A 659 16.82 -31.54 37.17
C ASP A 659 16.88 -32.71 36.21
N ILE A 660 16.03 -33.70 36.44
CA ILE A 660 15.80 -34.81 35.53
C ILE A 660 14.39 -34.64 34.98
N GLY A 661 14.26 -34.59 33.66
CA GLY A 661 12.97 -34.39 33.01
C GLY A 661 13.00 -34.69 31.53
N SER A 662 12.07 -34.09 30.80
CA SER A 662 12.08 -34.07 29.35
C SER A 662 11.82 -32.65 28.85
N VAL A 663 12.41 -32.33 27.70
CA VAL A 663 12.16 -31.08 26.99
C VAL A 663 11.72 -31.43 25.57
N THR A 664 10.68 -30.75 25.09
CA THR A 664 10.20 -30.88 23.72
C THR A 664 10.70 -29.71 22.90
N GLU A 665 11.53 -29.96 21.90
CA GLU A 665 12.13 -28.93 21.04
C GLU A 665 11.63 -29.05 19.58
N PRO A 666 11.49 -27.93 18.85
CA PRO A 666 11.11 -27.94 17.44
C PRO A 666 12.28 -28.37 16.53
N GLN A 667 11.96 -29.16 15.50
CA GLN A 667 12.87 -29.52 14.41
C GLN A 667 12.16 -29.32 13.06
N PRO A 668 12.68 -28.46 12.15
CA PRO A 668 13.80 -27.54 12.38
C PRO A 668 13.42 -26.42 13.37
N ARG A 669 14.40 -25.65 13.87
CA ARG A 669 14.14 -24.56 14.82
C ARG A 669 13.33 -23.41 14.21
N ASN A 670 13.58 -23.11 12.94
CA ASN A 670 12.91 -22.09 12.16
C ASN A 670 12.50 -22.66 10.78
N MET A 671 11.58 -21.98 10.11
CA MET A 671 11.28 -22.14 8.69
C MET A 671 11.25 -20.77 8.00
N THR A 672 11.28 -20.78 6.66
CA THR A 672 11.16 -19.57 5.85
C THR A 672 9.87 -19.59 5.03
N TRP A 673 9.13 -18.48 5.04
CA TRP A 673 8.06 -18.22 4.08
C TRP A 673 8.66 -17.60 2.82
N ALA A 674 8.39 -18.16 1.65
CA ALA A 674 8.59 -17.52 0.36
C ALA A 674 7.25 -16.93 -0.13
N MET A 675 7.25 -15.70 -0.61
CA MET A 675 6.01 -14.98 -0.93
C MET A 675 6.11 -14.08 -2.17
N LYS A 676 4.98 -13.88 -2.84
CA LYS A 676 4.83 -12.92 -3.96
C LYS A 676 3.50 -12.20 -3.85
N ASN A 677 3.49 -10.94 -4.29
CA ASN A 677 2.31 -10.09 -4.14
C ASN A 677 1.14 -10.50 -5.05
N GLY A 678 1.41 -11.01 -6.25
CA GLY A 678 0.37 -11.32 -7.25
C GLY A 678 -0.28 -10.09 -7.89
N ILE A 679 -0.42 -9.00 -7.12
CA ILE A 679 -0.94 -7.70 -7.54
C ILE A 679 0.17 -6.68 -7.82
N GLU A 680 -0.20 -5.48 -8.29
CA GLU A 680 0.74 -4.43 -8.65
C GLU A 680 1.42 -3.87 -7.39
N ASP A 681 2.76 -3.77 -7.40
CA ASP A 681 3.51 -3.49 -6.17
C ASP A 681 3.27 -2.05 -5.68
N ALA A 682 2.95 -1.14 -6.60
CA ALA A 682 2.55 0.22 -6.28
C ALA A 682 1.23 0.30 -5.48
N LEU A 683 0.35 -0.71 -5.57
CA LEU A 683 -0.91 -0.76 -4.83
C LEU A 683 -0.72 -1.24 -3.39
N VAL A 684 0.39 -1.93 -3.08
CA VAL A 684 0.59 -2.62 -1.79
C VAL A 684 1.00 -1.64 -0.70
N VAL A 685 0.22 -1.56 0.39
CA VAL A 685 0.55 -0.74 1.58
C VAL A 685 1.08 -1.59 2.73
N LYS A 686 0.45 -2.73 2.99
CA LYS A 686 0.86 -3.62 4.08
C LYS A 686 0.64 -5.07 3.69
N ARG A 687 1.44 -5.94 4.29
CA ARG A 687 1.34 -7.39 4.14
C ARG A 687 1.37 -8.05 5.51
N ARG A 688 0.69 -9.17 5.64
CA ARG A 688 0.78 -10.03 6.82
C ARG A 688 0.63 -11.50 6.44
N ILE A 689 1.26 -12.38 7.20
CA ILE A 689 0.99 -13.82 7.12
C ILE A 689 0.11 -14.18 8.32
N GLU A 690 -1.04 -14.77 8.04
CA GLU A 690 -1.94 -15.31 9.05
C GLU A 690 -1.68 -16.80 9.18
N ILE A 691 -1.30 -17.26 10.37
CA ILE A 691 -1.03 -18.66 10.68
C ILE A 691 -2.06 -19.12 11.70
N LYS A 692 -2.77 -20.20 11.40
CA LYS A 692 -3.85 -20.76 12.21
C LYS A 692 -3.57 -22.22 12.55
N ARG A 693 -4.23 -22.70 13.60
CA ARG A 693 -4.35 -24.13 13.96
C ARG A 693 -5.78 -24.38 14.40
N ASN A 694 -6.43 -25.43 13.88
CA ASN A 694 -7.84 -25.72 14.19
C ASN A 694 -8.77 -24.50 13.96
N ASN A 695 -8.55 -23.75 12.89
CA ASN A 695 -9.22 -22.48 12.56
C ASN A 695 -9.05 -21.33 13.57
N GLU A 696 -8.24 -21.48 14.62
CA GLU A 696 -7.89 -20.42 15.56
C GLU A 696 -6.56 -19.77 15.18
N MET A 697 -6.45 -18.45 15.38
CA MET A 697 -5.24 -17.71 15.03
C MET A 697 -4.09 -18.07 15.99
N TRP A 698 -3.03 -18.63 15.43
CA TRP A 698 -1.82 -19.02 16.17
C TRP A 698 -0.81 -17.87 16.23
N ARG A 699 -0.57 -17.24 15.07
CA ARG A 699 0.37 -16.14 14.91
C ARG A 699 -0.03 -15.27 13.73
N THR A 700 0.13 -13.96 13.88
CA THR A 700 0.17 -13.03 12.75
C THR A 700 1.58 -12.46 12.64
N ILE A 701 2.16 -12.52 11.45
CA ILE A 701 3.46 -11.93 11.13
C ILE A 701 3.18 -10.71 10.25
N SER A 702 3.37 -9.51 10.79
CA SER A 702 3.06 -8.24 10.12
C SER A 702 4.28 -7.35 9.88
N ASP A 703 5.43 -7.71 10.43
CA ASP A 703 6.72 -7.05 10.22
C ASP A 703 7.37 -7.57 8.93
N ILE A 704 6.64 -7.41 7.82
CA ILE A 704 7.04 -7.80 6.47
C ILE A 704 7.03 -6.52 5.64
N GLY A 705 8.11 -6.23 4.90
CA GLY A 705 8.14 -5.13 3.94
C GLY A 705 7.08 -5.29 2.85
N THR A 706 6.92 -4.33 1.94
CA THR A 706 5.90 -4.42 0.87
C THR A 706 6.35 -5.25 -0.33
N ILE A 707 7.66 -5.49 -0.47
CA ILE A 707 8.27 -6.23 -1.60
C ILE A 707 9.18 -7.39 -1.18
N ASP A 708 9.43 -7.59 0.12
CA ASP A 708 10.21 -8.72 0.62
C ASP A 708 9.71 -10.06 0.05
N GLU A 709 10.63 -10.87 -0.45
CA GLU A 709 10.32 -12.17 -1.03
C GLU A 709 10.30 -13.28 0.02
N LYS A 710 10.92 -13.06 1.20
CA LYS A 710 11.12 -14.08 2.23
C LYS A 710 10.93 -13.56 3.66
N LYS A 711 10.46 -14.43 4.57
CA LYS A 711 10.32 -14.14 6.01
C LYS A 711 10.51 -15.38 6.86
N GLU A 712 11.40 -15.33 7.86
CA GLU A 712 11.58 -16.43 8.82
C GLU A 712 10.48 -16.48 9.89
N TRP A 713 10.17 -17.69 10.36
CA TRP A 713 9.28 -17.95 11.50
C TRP A 713 9.79 -19.13 12.34
N ASN A 714 9.67 -19.02 13.66
CA ASN A 714 10.19 -19.97 14.64
C ASN A 714 9.10 -20.89 15.23
N TRP A 715 7.99 -21.10 14.52
CA TRP A 715 6.86 -21.95 14.93
C TRP A 715 6.01 -21.46 16.12
N GLN A 716 6.48 -20.45 16.85
CA GLN A 716 5.84 -20.02 18.08
C GLN A 716 4.56 -19.22 17.81
N SER A 717 3.62 -19.34 18.75
CA SER A 717 2.42 -18.51 18.79
C SER A 717 2.75 -17.07 19.18
N THR A 718 1.74 -16.19 19.16
CA THR A 718 1.85 -14.83 19.72
C THR A 718 2.30 -14.84 21.19
N ALA A 719 1.89 -15.84 21.98
CA ALA A 719 2.28 -16.02 23.38
C ALA A 719 3.65 -16.72 23.57
N ARG A 720 4.41 -16.93 22.49
CA ARG A 720 5.73 -17.61 22.49
C ARG A 720 5.69 -19.08 22.92
N VAL A 721 4.57 -19.75 22.63
CA VAL A 721 4.37 -21.18 22.95
C VAL A 721 4.47 -22.04 21.69
N TYR A 722 4.95 -23.27 21.83
CA TYR A 722 5.02 -24.29 20.76
C TYR A 722 3.78 -25.21 20.76
N PRO A 723 3.45 -25.85 19.64
CA PRO A 723 2.32 -26.78 19.59
C PRO A 723 2.57 -28.05 20.42
N THR A 724 1.56 -28.49 21.18
CA THR A 724 1.60 -29.69 22.04
C THR A 724 0.84 -30.88 21.47
N ASP A 725 0.30 -30.75 20.27
CA ASP A 725 -0.51 -31.73 19.56
C ASP A 725 -0.07 -31.81 18.08
N GLU A 726 -0.67 -32.72 17.29
CA GLU A 726 -0.33 -32.95 15.87
C GLU A 726 -1.25 -32.19 14.88
N VAL A 727 -2.05 -31.22 15.34
CA VAL A 727 -2.87 -30.39 14.44
C VAL A 727 -1.96 -29.57 13.54
N ALA A 728 -2.17 -29.67 12.23
CA ALA A 728 -1.41 -28.93 11.22
C ALA A 728 -1.60 -27.41 11.36
N PHE A 729 -0.62 -26.65 10.90
CA PHE A 729 -0.81 -25.22 10.64
C PHE A 729 -1.46 -25.02 9.29
N THR A 730 -2.36 -24.05 9.22
CA THR A 730 -2.83 -23.44 7.97
C THR A 730 -2.29 -22.03 7.90
N ALA A 731 -1.78 -21.59 6.75
CA ALA A 731 -1.28 -20.24 6.59
C ALA A 731 -1.68 -19.61 5.26
N GLN A 732 -1.84 -18.29 5.25
CA GLN A 732 -2.09 -17.51 4.05
C GLN A 732 -1.40 -16.15 4.13
N LEU A 733 -1.00 -15.62 2.97
CA LEU A 733 -0.54 -14.25 2.83
C LEU A 733 -1.76 -13.36 2.60
N VAL A 734 -1.87 -12.29 3.39
CA VAL A 734 -2.86 -11.24 3.19
C VAL A 734 -2.16 -9.94 2.85
N ILE A 735 -2.56 -9.35 1.74
CA ILE A 735 -2.07 -8.08 1.23
C ILE A 735 -3.19 -7.06 1.38
N THR A 736 -2.86 -5.88 1.86
CA THR A 736 -3.79 -4.76 1.89
C THR A 736 -3.29 -3.64 1.00
N THR A 737 -4.18 -3.13 0.18
CA THR A 737 -3.89 -2.07 -0.80
C THR A 737 -4.04 -0.67 -0.21
N GLN A 738 -3.75 0.35 -1.02
CA GLN A 738 -3.95 1.77 -0.68
C GLN A 738 -5.40 2.12 -0.34
N THR A 739 -6.37 1.44 -0.96
CA THR A 739 -7.80 1.66 -0.69
C THR A 739 -8.29 0.92 0.56
N GLY A 740 -7.49 0.00 1.09
CA GLY A 740 -7.85 -0.89 2.19
C GLY A 740 -8.44 -2.23 1.76
N ALA A 741 -8.54 -2.52 0.45
CA ALA A 741 -8.94 -3.83 -0.04
C ALA A 741 -7.94 -4.92 0.38
N GLU A 742 -8.44 -6.12 0.68
CA GLU A 742 -7.60 -7.25 1.08
C GLU A 742 -7.59 -8.37 0.05
N CYS A 743 -6.38 -8.88 -0.19
CA CYS A 743 -6.06 -9.91 -1.14
C CYS A 743 -5.37 -11.07 -0.46
N THR A 744 -5.92 -12.28 -0.58
CA THR A 744 -5.40 -13.47 0.10
C THR A 744 -4.81 -14.47 -0.89
N SER A 745 -3.70 -15.11 -0.51
CA SER A 745 -3.22 -16.30 -1.19
C SER A 745 -4.13 -17.50 -0.92
N ASP A 746 -3.93 -18.58 -1.68
CA ASP A 746 -4.43 -19.88 -1.27
C ASP A 746 -3.79 -20.29 0.07
N GLU A 747 -4.51 -21.08 0.86
CA GLU A 747 -4.01 -21.58 2.14
C GLU A 747 -2.98 -22.70 1.91
N VAL A 748 -1.93 -22.70 2.73
CA VAL A 748 -0.91 -23.76 2.75
C VAL A 748 -0.95 -24.51 4.07
N ASP A 749 -0.88 -25.84 3.99
CA ASP A 749 -0.86 -26.74 5.13
C ASP A 749 0.56 -27.11 5.52
N ILE A 750 0.88 -27.05 6.80
CA ILE A 750 2.15 -27.52 7.35
C ILE A 750 1.86 -28.57 8.44
N PRO A 751 2.21 -29.86 8.21
CA PRO A 751 1.96 -30.89 9.20
C PRO A 751 2.84 -30.71 10.44
N VAL A 752 2.31 -31.14 11.58
CA VAL A 752 3.02 -31.19 12.86
C VAL A 752 3.11 -32.64 13.31
N LEU A 753 4.27 -33.05 13.81
CA LEU A 753 4.51 -34.39 14.33
C LEU A 753 5.01 -34.31 15.77
N GLN A 754 4.39 -35.05 16.69
CA GLN A 754 4.82 -35.15 18.07
C GLN A 754 5.61 -36.45 18.26
N VAL A 755 6.89 -36.33 18.60
CA VAL A 755 7.78 -37.48 18.82
C VAL A 755 8.07 -37.58 20.30
N THR A 756 7.22 -38.36 20.99
CA THR A 756 7.34 -38.62 22.43
C THR A 756 8.27 -39.79 22.72
N GLN A 757 8.70 -39.89 23.98
CA GLN A 757 9.51 -41.00 24.46
C GLN A 757 8.82 -42.37 24.26
N SER A 758 7.50 -42.45 24.48
CA SER A 758 6.72 -43.67 24.27
C SER A 758 6.72 -44.09 22.80
N ARG A 759 6.59 -43.12 21.89
CA ARG A 759 6.62 -43.36 20.44
C ARG A 759 7.98 -43.89 19.99
N LEU A 760 9.06 -43.26 20.43
CA LEU A 760 10.43 -43.69 20.09
C LEU A 760 10.73 -45.12 20.52
N ARG A 761 10.28 -45.53 21.72
CA ARG A 761 10.39 -46.92 22.21
C ARG A 761 9.61 -47.90 21.35
N THR A 762 8.36 -47.56 21.02
CA THR A 762 7.50 -48.43 20.21
C THR A 762 8.04 -48.61 18.80
N GLU A 763 8.66 -47.56 18.25
CA GLU A 763 9.22 -47.55 16.90
C GLU A 763 10.67 -48.09 16.83
N GLY A 764 11.24 -48.55 17.94
CA GLY A 764 12.60 -49.13 18.00
C GLY A 764 13.69 -48.16 17.54
N THR A 765 13.45 -46.85 17.67
CA THR A 765 14.38 -45.81 17.20
C THR A 765 15.46 -45.58 18.23
N MET A 766 16.72 -45.41 17.80
CA MET A 766 17.83 -45.01 18.67
C MET A 766 17.58 -43.59 19.20
N ASP A 767 16.96 -43.50 20.37
CA ASP A 767 16.84 -42.24 21.10
C ASP A 767 18.14 -41.95 21.88
N THR A 768 18.37 -40.69 22.24
CA THR A 768 19.53 -40.27 23.03
C THR A 768 19.11 -39.39 24.19
N THR A 769 19.78 -39.50 25.33
CA THR A 769 19.73 -38.47 26.36
C THR A 769 20.35 -37.17 25.87
N ARG A 770 19.96 -36.05 26.46
CA ARG A 770 20.68 -34.77 26.36
C ARG A 770 21.02 -34.30 27.75
N GLU A 771 22.29 -34.42 28.12
CA GLU A 771 22.74 -34.13 29.47
C GLU A 771 23.60 -32.88 29.42
N ILE A 772 23.24 -31.87 30.20
CA ILE A 772 23.90 -30.57 30.21
C ILE A 772 24.50 -30.37 31.60
N TYR A 773 25.82 -30.33 31.64
CA TYR A 773 26.59 -30.03 32.84
C TYR A 773 27.19 -28.66 32.71
N ASN A 774 26.65 -27.69 33.46
CA ASN A 774 27.32 -26.40 33.60
C ASN A 774 28.36 -26.55 34.72
N LEU A 775 29.64 -26.34 34.42
CA LEU A 775 30.74 -26.48 35.38
C LEU A 775 31.21 -25.09 35.81
N ILE A 776 30.86 -24.69 37.03
CA ILE A 776 31.18 -23.34 37.49
C ILE A 776 32.29 -23.36 38.51
N LEU A 777 33.16 -22.36 38.35
CA LEU A 777 34.16 -21.85 39.29
C LEU A 777 35.57 -22.22 38.89
N PHE A 778 35.88 -21.99 37.62
CA PHE A 778 37.22 -21.50 37.36
C PHE A 778 37.36 -20.15 38.06
N PRO A 779 38.34 -19.97 38.95
CA PRO A 779 38.64 -18.67 39.51
C PRO A 779 38.84 -17.63 38.40
N PHE A 780 38.68 -16.35 38.76
CA PHE A 780 38.97 -15.25 37.85
C PHE A 780 40.36 -15.43 37.21
N ASP A 781 40.42 -15.28 35.90
CA ASP A 781 41.63 -15.45 35.09
C ASP A 781 42.37 -16.82 35.23
N SER A 782 41.63 -17.89 35.53
CA SER A 782 42.20 -19.24 35.71
C SER A 782 41.54 -20.29 34.82
N ASP A 783 42.31 -21.31 34.42
CA ASP A 783 41.89 -22.55 33.77
C ASP A 783 41.98 -23.78 34.70
N ASN A 784 42.21 -23.54 36.00
CA ASN A 784 42.10 -24.55 37.04
C ASN A 784 40.68 -24.51 37.63
N ALA A 785 39.95 -25.63 37.55
CA ALA A 785 38.57 -25.71 38.01
C ALA A 785 38.44 -25.76 39.55
N GLY A 786 39.54 -26.06 40.26
CA GLY A 786 39.55 -26.21 41.71
C GLY A 786 38.88 -27.51 42.19
N PRO A 787 39.04 -27.83 43.49
CA PRO A 787 38.69 -29.16 44.03
C PRO A 787 37.20 -29.48 43.99
N LEU A 788 36.34 -28.46 44.08
CA LEU A 788 34.88 -28.62 43.99
C LEU A 788 34.46 -29.11 42.60
N ASN A 789 34.95 -28.45 41.56
CA ASN A 789 34.64 -28.83 40.18
C ASN A 789 35.33 -30.12 39.76
N GLU A 790 36.54 -30.37 40.22
CA GLU A 790 37.19 -31.67 40.01
C GLU A 790 36.33 -32.81 40.55
N ARG A 791 35.73 -32.62 41.73
CA ARG A 791 34.75 -33.56 42.27
C ARG A 791 33.49 -33.67 41.40
N ILE A 792 32.90 -32.54 40.98
CA ILE A 792 31.70 -32.55 40.12
C ILE A 792 31.96 -33.32 38.82
N MET A 793 33.07 -32.99 38.15
CA MET A 793 33.46 -33.62 36.90
C MET A 793 33.65 -35.12 37.07
N ARG A 794 34.38 -35.55 38.11
CA ARG A 794 34.61 -36.98 38.39
C ARG A 794 33.32 -37.72 38.72
N ASP A 795 32.53 -37.20 39.65
CA ASP A 795 31.38 -37.91 40.22
C ASP A 795 30.17 -37.89 39.26
N TYR A 796 29.99 -36.84 38.46
CA TYR A 796 28.76 -36.61 37.69
C TYR A 796 28.93 -36.42 36.18
N VAL A 797 30.14 -36.18 35.64
CA VAL A 797 30.33 -35.95 34.20
C VAL A 797 31.07 -37.11 33.54
N TYR A 798 32.26 -37.45 34.06
CA TYR A 798 33.14 -38.41 33.40
C TYR A 798 32.53 -39.82 33.38
N SER A 799 31.92 -40.25 34.49
CA SER A 799 31.21 -41.54 34.59
C SER A 799 30.03 -41.68 33.63
N ARG A 800 29.56 -40.57 33.06
CA ARG A 800 28.40 -40.49 32.16
C ARG A 800 28.81 -40.45 30.69
N CYS A 801 30.08 -40.24 30.40
CA CYS A 801 30.66 -40.27 29.06
C CYS A 801 30.93 -41.73 28.65
N ARG A 802 30.05 -42.32 27.84
CA ARG A 802 30.09 -43.73 27.41
C ARG A 802 30.74 -43.89 26.02
N PRO A 803 31.13 -45.13 25.61
CA PRO A 803 31.72 -45.39 24.31
C PRO A 803 30.91 -44.91 23.10
N THR A 804 29.60 -44.81 23.23
CA THR A 804 28.68 -44.36 22.16
C THR A 804 28.31 -42.87 22.27
N SER A 805 28.76 -42.19 23.33
CA SER A 805 28.41 -40.80 23.59
C SER A 805 29.01 -39.84 22.57
N LYS A 806 28.20 -38.85 22.17
CA LYS A 806 28.67 -37.63 21.50
C LYS A 806 28.75 -36.51 22.53
N ILE A 807 29.91 -35.90 22.65
CA ILE A 807 30.25 -34.96 23.71
C ILE A 807 30.65 -33.62 23.09
N GLU A 808 30.09 -32.53 23.60
CA GLU A 808 30.51 -31.17 23.30
C GLU A 808 31.00 -30.49 24.57
N VAL A 809 32.19 -29.89 24.53
CA VAL A 809 32.80 -29.16 25.64
C VAL A 809 33.00 -27.71 25.20
N ILE A 810 32.21 -26.80 25.76
CA ILE A 810 32.17 -25.40 25.36
C ILE A 810 32.65 -24.55 26.53
N GLY A 811 33.79 -23.87 26.36
CA GLY A 811 34.32 -22.94 27.36
C GLY A 811 33.79 -21.53 27.12
N HIS A 812 33.31 -20.89 28.18
CA HIS A 812 32.80 -19.52 28.16
C HIS A 812 33.65 -18.61 29.07
N THR A 813 33.65 -17.31 28.77
CA THR A 813 34.11 -16.26 29.69
C THR A 813 33.02 -15.21 29.87
N ASP A 814 33.17 -14.38 30.90
CA ASP A 814 32.43 -13.12 30.97
C ASP A 814 33.12 -12.04 30.12
N VAL A 815 32.62 -10.81 30.22
CA VAL A 815 33.16 -9.63 29.54
C VAL A 815 34.30 -8.94 30.31
N VAL A 816 34.77 -9.52 31.42
CA VAL A 816 35.80 -8.89 32.27
C VAL A 816 37.18 -9.29 31.77
N GLY A 817 37.73 -8.53 30.80
CA GLY A 817 39.04 -8.78 30.23
C GLY A 817 39.19 -8.17 28.84
N MET A 818 40.31 -8.45 28.17
CA MET A 818 40.43 -8.20 26.73
C MET A 818 39.89 -9.41 25.95
N TYR A 819 39.14 -9.15 24.89
CA TYR A 819 38.53 -10.17 24.03
C TYR A 819 39.47 -11.33 23.64
N ASP A 820 40.66 -11.03 23.10
CA ASP A 820 41.63 -12.05 22.67
C ASP A 820 42.11 -12.94 23.83
N HIS A 821 42.20 -12.36 25.02
CA HIS A 821 42.57 -13.08 26.23
C HIS A 821 41.43 -14.00 26.68
N ASN A 822 40.20 -13.49 26.67
CA ASN A 822 38.98 -14.22 26.99
C ASN A 822 38.74 -15.42 26.05
N MET A 823 38.98 -15.24 24.74
CA MET A 823 38.93 -16.32 23.76
C MET A 823 39.98 -17.42 24.04
N LYS A 824 41.21 -17.03 24.38
CA LYS A 824 42.27 -17.99 24.75
C LYS A 824 41.97 -18.69 26.08
N LEU A 825 41.44 -17.97 27.07
CA LEU A 825 41.11 -18.49 28.40
C LEU A 825 39.98 -19.52 28.34
N SER A 826 38.87 -19.20 27.66
CA SER A 826 37.77 -20.15 27.42
C SER A 826 38.26 -21.43 26.74
N THR A 827 39.13 -21.31 25.74
CA THR A 827 39.73 -22.46 25.05
C THR A 827 40.56 -23.31 26.01
N ARG A 828 41.40 -22.70 26.86
CA ARG A 828 42.17 -23.45 27.88
C ARG A 828 41.27 -24.17 28.89
N ARG A 829 40.20 -23.53 29.35
CA ARG A 829 39.20 -24.16 30.25
C ARG A 829 38.52 -25.36 29.59
N ALA A 830 38.08 -25.22 28.34
CA ALA A 830 37.47 -26.30 27.58
C ALA A 830 38.45 -27.48 27.40
N ASN A 831 39.72 -27.19 27.08
CA ASN A 831 40.77 -28.22 26.97
C ASN A 831 41.05 -28.92 28.30
N SER A 832 41.02 -28.21 29.42
CA SER A 832 41.19 -28.79 30.77
C SER A 832 40.13 -29.88 31.04
N VAL A 833 38.86 -29.58 30.73
CA VAL A 833 37.75 -30.52 30.88
C VAL A 833 37.85 -31.67 29.87
N GLN A 834 38.17 -31.39 28.60
CA GLN A 834 38.41 -32.41 27.57
C GLN A 834 39.49 -33.40 28.00
N ASN A 835 40.61 -32.91 28.55
CA ASN A 835 41.71 -33.75 29.03
C ASN A 835 41.27 -34.66 30.19
N GLY A 836 40.43 -34.15 31.09
CA GLY A 836 39.82 -34.93 32.15
C GLY A 836 38.93 -36.05 31.63
N ILE A 837 38.04 -35.75 30.67
CA ILE A 837 37.19 -36.74 30.00
C ILE A 837 38.05 -37.81 29.31
N ASN A 838 39.06 -37.40 28.53
CA ASN A 838 39.96 -38.31 27.82
C ASN A 838 40.70 -39.25 28.77
N LYS A 839 41.16 -38.73 29.91
CA LYS A 839 41.88 -39.52 30.91
C LYS A 839 40.98 -40.57 31.55
N GLU A 840 39.78 -40.19 31.99
CA GLU A 840 38.88 -41.08 32.72
C GLU A 840 38.25 -42.13 31.79
N THR A 841 37.79 -41.71 30.61
CA THR A 841 37.18 -42.60 29.61
C THR A 841 38.21 -43.40 28.80
N LYS A 842 39.51 -43.15 29.00
CA LYS A 842 40.60 -43.66 28.15
C LYS A 842 40.37 -43.35 26.66
N SER A 843 39.79 -42.17 26.39
CA SER A 843 39.37 -41.73 25.06
C SER A 843 38.36 -42.66 24.36
N THR A 844 37.51 -43.33 25.14
CA THR A 844 36.47 -44.24 24.62
C THR A 844 35.12 -43.52 24.59
N TYR A 845 34.80 -42.92 23.45
CA TYR A 845 33.53 -42.26 23.13
C TYR A 845 33.34 -42.19 21.61
N ASN A 846 32.13 -41.90 21.13
CA ASN A 846 31.83 -41.85 19.69
C ASN A 846 32.38 -40.56 19.05
N GLN A 847 32.17 -39.43 19.71
CA GLN A 847 32.67 -38.13 19.25
C GLN A 847 32.88 -37.19 20.44
N LEU A 848 33.97 -36.42 20.43
CA LEU A 848 34.18 -35.32 21.37
C LEU A 848 34.66 -34.08 20.61
N ASN A 849 33.86 -33.02 20.66
CA ASN A 849 34.22 -31.71 20.13
C ASN A 849 34.47 -30.75 21.30
N SER A 850 35.53 -29.95 21.24
CA SER A 850 35.81 -28.93 22.25
C SER A 850 36.12 -27.59 21.60
N LYS A 851 35.57 -26.50 22.14
CA LYS A 851 35.83 -25.14 21.69
C LYS A 851 35.74 -24.14 22.83
N GLY A 852 36.53 -23.07 22.75
CA GLY A 852 36.27 -21.84 23.50
C GLY A 852 35.48 -20.87 22.64
N VAL A 853 34.52 -20.17 23.23
CA VAL A 853 33.70 -19.14 22.55
C VAL A 853 33.95 -17.73 23.09
N GLY A 854 34.87 -17.58 24.04
CA GLY A 854 35.14 -16.31 24.70
C GLY A 854 33.88 -15.70 25.31
N GLU A 855 33.69 -14.40 25.07
CA GLU A 855 32.56 -13.61 25.55
C GLU A 855 31.45 -13.42 24.48
N GLU A 856 31.59 -14.03 23.29
CA GLU A 856 30.65 -13.84 22.16
C GLU A 856 29.34 -14.61 22.29
N ASP A 857 29.37 -15.71 23.05
CA ASP A 857 28.22 -16.59 23.26
C ASP A 857 27.95 -16.71 24.77
N PRO A 858 27.50 -15.62 25.43
CA PRO A 858 27.25 -15.62 26.86
C PRO A 858 26.00 -16.44 27.20
N LEU A 859 26.09 -17.31 28.19
CA LEU A 859 24.94 -18.10 28.67
C LEU A 859 23.95 -17.26 29.48
N TYR A 860 24.44 -16.18 30.09
CA TYR A 860 23.69 -15.26 30.95
C TYR A 860 24.10 -13.82 30.67
N THR A 861 23.28 -12.84 31.08
CA THR A 861 23.68 -11.44 30.96
C THR A 861 24.85 -11.13 31.89
N ASN A 862 25.70 -10.18 31.49
CA ASN A 862 26.87 -9.77 32.27
C ASN A 862 26.59 -8.58 33.19
N ASP A 863 25.32 -8.17 33.33
CA ASP A 863 24.91 -6.97 34.05
C ASP A 863 25.13 -7.12 35.56
N LEU A 864 24.86 -8.32 36.10
CA LEU A 864 24.98 -8.62 37.52
C LEU A 864 26.18 -9.55 37.82
N PRO A 865 26.80 -9.44 39.02
CA PRO A 865 27.88 -10.31 39.46
C PRO A 865 27.61 -11.80 39.24
N GLU A 866 26.45 -12.29 39.65
CA GLU A 866 26.05 -13.68 39.50
C GLU A 866 26.08 -14.13 38.04
N GLY A 867 25.49 -13.39 37.11
CA GLY A 867 25.52 -13.70 35.69
C GLY A 867 26.94 -13.82 35.14
N ARG A 868 27.84 -12.91 35.54
CA ARG A 868 29.27 -12.97 35.20
C ARG A 868 29.95 -14.23 35.74
N PHE A 869 29.72 -14.58 37.00
CA PHE A 869 30.23 -15.84 37.57
C PHE A 869 29.70 -17.06 36.82
N TYR A 870 28.41 -17.05 36.48
CA TYR A 870 27.75 -18.12 35.74
C TYR A 870 28.24 -18.21 34.27
N ASN A 871 28.77 -17.13 33.68
CA ASN A 871 29.46 -17.12 32.39
C ASN A 871 30.92 -17.61 32.46
N ARG A 872 31.56 -17.62 33.65
CA ARG A 872 32.91 -18.19 33.85
C ARG A 872 32.85 -19.72 34.01
N THR A 873 32.35 -20.38 32.98
CA THR A 873 31.94 -21.79 33.04
C THR A 873 32.46 -22.59 31.85
N VAL A 874 32.46 -23.91 32.01
CA VAL A 874 32.53 -24.84 30.88
C VAL A 874 31.22 -25.61 30.84
N GLN A 875 30.50 -25.54 29.72
CA GLN A 875 29.34 -26.37 29.49
C GLN A 875 29.77 -27.67 28.83
N VAL A 876 29.39 -28.80 29.42
CA VAL A 876 29.56 -30.12 28.82
C VAL A 876 28.20 -30.66 28.43
N ILE A 877 27.99 -30.92 27.14
CA ILE A 877 26.78 -31.54 26.62
C ILE A 877 27.12 -32.97 26.23
N VAL A 878 26.50 -33.95 26.90
CA VAL A 878 26.66 -35.37 26.59
C VAL A 878 25.36 -35.90 25.99
N ARG A 879 25.47 -36.54 24.82
CA ARG A 879 24.36 -37.25 24.18
C ARG A 879 24.69 -38.72 24.06
N THR A 880 23.90 -39.56 24.71
CA THR A 880 24.16 -41.01 24.80
C THR A 880 22.90 -41.79 24.42
N PRO A 881 22.98 -42.87 23.64
CA PRO A 881 21.83 -43.72 23.33
C PRO A 881 21.04 -44.13 24.58
N LEU A 882 19.71 -43.98 24.53
CA LEU A 882 18.82 -44.26 25.65
C LEU A 882 18.81 -45.75 26.03
N SER A 883 19.12 -46.64 25.09
CA SER A 883 19.27 -48.09 25.33
C SER A 883 20.35 -48.43 26.35
N GLU A 884 21.28 -47.51 26.60
CA GLU A 884 22.34 -47.70 27.60
C GLU A 884 21.90 -47.23 29.01
N TYR A 885 20.72 -46.63 29.14
CA TYR A 885 20.16 -46.15 30.40
C TYR A 885 19.30 -47.17 31.15
N GLU A 886 18.98 -48.30 30.51
CA GLU A 886 18.28 -49.42 31.13
C GLU A 886 19.31 -50.42 31.66
N ASP A 887 19.86 -50.13 32.84
CA ASP A 887 20.38 -51.10 33.84
C ASP A 887 20.59 -50.40 35.20
#